data_AF-A0A7R9IGC4-F1
#
_entry.id   AF-A0A7R9IGC4-F1
#
_cell.length_a   1.000
_cell.length_b   1.000
_cell.length_c   1.000
_cell.angle_alpha   90.00
_cell.angle_beta   90.00
_cell.angle_gamma   90.00
#
_symmetry.space_group_name_H-M   'P 1'
#
loop_
_entity.id
_entity.type
_entity.pdbx_description
1 polymer ?
#
loop_
_entity_poly.entity_id
_entity_poly.type
_entity_poly.pdbx_seq_one_letter_code
_entity_poly.pdbx_strand_id
1 'polypeptide(L)'
;MVSAVKIYIKLCQDAHFAPNDDVIAALKAAGKSGELNLRKHTLSSWTWESLGRVLSSSGAVFKVDLSDCLIPSQGVACLLGHLTRNTSVHTLVLRGNNIQSNNVGRIGALLKHNGNLKKLSLEWNSMGLFPEMFSEFCEGLSVNMSLESLDLKNNQLPPEGARDLARAISRNKTLKYLDLRWNNLGWNGGQLLQAALKKNMSLTKVKAQGNYIPQEIVQALERRTPNDVDHLAQSEFLRQRLAHLKNMEEKKLVQHALESKDKMAEVVKLEQERSKELEELAKANERKLQEELERSNSRVSQLENILSEREATISVLQTQLQETEADLKNTRDKVADRESHHSTIAVERYERIQALTSQLEEKEVQLTRTEADAERRLTAEQRLTAELRARVQSQEEEDERLRQDVAQLNDKLKALARQHEGTNLRTRLERVWELVDKRNPSYIERLLCSTWTLLHEHSLNQEILSKCEREWEARTTKLQGENKVLTERLEVSERGKAKLGAQLALERAQRQEEVALATQQTRAREAGKLVQLEERVSSLREEKQLLETQLAQSNSNITQLQQQNSSLVAELAEPQRRLAQLHEELSSERVSSERLKQHLAERNSHESECRKKVEQLQQEVEALQKQAREQDARQAEREREKDNDLHKLQKLLSQRDKDINNIRADEVERAGVLYSAFSKYLGSLSPSASLPQLSLRT
;
A
#
# COMPACT_ATOMS: atom_id res chain seq x y z
N MET A 1 -36.06 44.80 -21.60
CA MET A 1 -35.57 43.46 -21.21
C MET A 1 -34.07 43.38 -21.46
N VAL A 2 -33.26 43.36 -20.40
CA VAL A 2 -31.82 43.12 -20.53
C VAL A 2 -31.63 41.67 -20.95
N SER A 3 -30.92 41.41 -22.05
CA SER A 3 -30.64 40.04 -22.50
C SER A 3 -29.91 39.28 -21.38
N ALA A 4 -30.38 38.08 -21.02
CA ALA A 4 -29.75 37.22 -20.00
C ALA A 4 -28.24 37.01 -20.25
N VAL A 5 -27.83 37.05 -21.52
CA VAL A 5 -26.44 37.00 -21.97
C VAL A 5 -25.63 38.22 -21.50
N LYS A 6 -26.21 39.43 -21.57
CA LYS A 6 -25.53 40.66 -21.11
C LYS A 6 -25.34 40.64 -19.60
N ILE A 7 -26.32 40.12 -18.86
CA ILE A 7 -26.22 39.95 -17.39
C ILE A 7 -25.12 38.94 -17.07
N TYR A 8 -25.09 37.80 -17.76
CA TYR A 8 -24.06 36.78 -17.57
C TYR A 8 -22.65 37.31 -17.84
N ILE A 9 -22.43 37.97 -18.98
CA ILE A 9 -21.11 38.54 -19.32
C ILE A 9 -20.69 39.58 -18.28
N LYS A 10 -21.60 40.45 -17.84
CA LYS A 10 -21.30 41.43 -16.79
C LYS A 10 -20.91 40.77 -15.46
N LEU A 11 -21.65 39.73 -15.04
CA LEU A 11 -21.33 38.97 -13.83
C LEU A 11 -19.98 38.25 -13.93
N CYS A 12 -19.61 37.74 -15.11
CA CYS A 12 -18.30 37.15 -15.34
C CYS A 12 -17.17 38.20 -15.28
N GLN A 13 -17.40 39.39 -15.85
CA GLN A 13 -16.46 40.52 -15.80
C GLN A 13 -16.26 41.04 -14.37
N ASP A 14 -17.35 41.29 -13.64
CA ASP A 14 -17.30 41.75 -12.24
C ASP A 14 -16.55 40.74 -11.35
N ALA A 15 -16.63 39.45 -11.69
CA ALA A 15 -15.98 38.37 -10.99
C ALA A 15 -14.56 38.03 -11.46
N HIS A 16 -14.04 38.70 -12.49
CA HIS A 16 -12.71 38.43 -13.07
C HIS A 16 -12.55 37.01 -13.65
N PHE A 17 -13.62 36.43 -14.21
CA PHE A 17 -13.59 35.12 -14.88
C PHE A 17 -13.97 35.23 -16.35
N ALA A 18 -13.35 34.41 -17.20
CA ALA A 18 -13.72 34.30 -18.61
C ALA A 18 -15.14 33.69 -18.73
N PRO A 19 -16.06 34.32 -19.47
CA PRO A 19 -17.40 33.78 -19.66
C PRO A 19 -17.33 32.52 -20.53
N ASN A 20 -18.09 31.49 -20.18
CA ASN A 20 -18.10 30.24 -20.94
C ASN A 20 -18.97 30.39 -22.20
N ASP A 21 -18.40 30.06 -23.37
CA ASP A 21 -19.06 30.22 -24.67
C ASP A 21 -20.28 29.31 -24.83
N ASP A 22 -20.26 28.10 -24.28
CA ASP A 22 -21.40 27.16 -24.31
C ASP A 22 -22.58 27.70 -23.50
N VAL A 23 -22.29 28.32 -22.35
CA VAL A 23 -23.31 28.98 -21.51
C VAL A 23 -23.88 30.20 -22.22
N ILE A 24 -23.05 30.98 -22.90
CA ILE A 24 -23.50 32.11 -23.73
C ILE A 24 -24.39 31.61 -24.87
N ALA A 25 -24.00 30.54 -25.57
CA ALA A 25 -24.78 29.95 -26.66
C ALA A 25 -26.13 29.43 -26.15
N ALA A 26 -26.14 28.73 -25.01
CA ALA A 26 -27.36 28.23 -24.37
C ALA A 26 -28.27 29.36 -23.88
N LEU A 27 -27.72 30.45 -23.32
CA LEU A 27 -28.50 31.63 -22.91
C LEU A 27 -29.06 32.41 -24.11
N LYS A 28 -28.31 32.47 -25.23
CA LYS A 28 -28.82 33.05 -26.49
C LYS A 28 -29.97 32.21 -27.05
N ALA A 29 -29.86 30.88 -27.02
CA ALA A 29 -30.91 29.96 -27.43
C ALA A 29 -32.14 30.08 -26.52
N ALA A 30 -31.92 30.11 -25.21
CA ALA A 30 -32.97 30.28 -24.19
C ALA A 30 -33.72 31.61 -24.33
N GLY A 31 -33.05 32.68 -24.79
CA GLY A 31 -33.71 33.94 -25.12
C GLY A 31 -34.75 33.84 -26.25
N LYS A 32 -34.68 32.80 -27.10
CA LYS A 32 -35.64 32.54 -28.19
C LYS A 32 -36.63 31.44 -27.86
N SER A 33 -36.17 30.33 -27.25
CA SER A 33 -36.99 29.15 -26.94
C SER A 33 -37.62 29.20 -25.55
N GLY A 34 -37.10 30.02 -24.64
CA GLY A 34 -37.40 30.00 -23.20
C GLY A 34 -36.92 28.74 -22.47
N GLU A 35 -36.19 27.86 -23.16
CA GLU A 35 -35.58 26.65 -22.62
C GLU A 35 -34.06 26.81 -22.57
N LEU A 36 -33.51 26.78 -21.35
CA LEU A 36 -32.08 26.72 -21.11
C LEU A 36 -31.66 25.26 -20.99
N ASN A 37 -30.98 24.76 -22.02
CA ASN A 37 -30.47 23.38 -22.05
C ASN A 37 -28.94 23.40 -21.96
N LEU A 38 -28.40 22.83 -20.89
CA LEU A 38 -26.97 22.68 -20.64
C LEU A 38 -26.60 21.22 -20.39
N ARG A 39 -27.42 20.29 -20.87
CA ARG A 39 -27.22 18.84 -20.65
C ARG A 39 -25.80 18.40 -20.98
N LYS A 40 -25.19 17.57 -20.12
CA LYS A 40 -23.83 17.03 -20.25
C LYS A 40 -22.68 18.05 -20.22
N HIS A 41 -22.95 19.33 -19.98
CA HIS A 41 -21.88 20.31 -19.82
C HIS A 41 -21.38 20.31 -18.38
N THR A 42 -20.07 20.16 -18.21
CA THR A 42 -19.40 20.29 -16.92
C THR A 42 -18.96 21.73 -16.72
N LEU A 43 -19.60 22.42 -15.77
CA LEU A 43 -19.37 23.84 -15.51
C LEU A 43 -18.67 24.02 -14.15
N SER A 44 -17.86 25.08 -14.03
CA SER A 44 -17.15 25.41 -12.79
C SER A 44 -18.13 25.92 -11.71
N SER A 45 -17.74 25.81 -10.43
CA SER A 45 -18.57 26.29 -9.31
C SER A 45 -18.99 27.75 -9.46
N TRP A 46 -18.08 28.59 -9.98
CA TRP A 46 -18.36 30.01 -10.21
C TRP A 46 -19.37 30.24 -11.33
N THR A 47 -19.29 29.45 -12.40
CA THR A 47 -20.28 29.54 -13.49
C THR A 47 -21.68 29.13 -13.04
N TRP A 48 -21.82 28.20 -12.09
CA TRP A 48 -23.11 27.86 -11.47
C TRP A 48 -23.69 29.00 -10.65
N GLU A 49 -22.86 29.71 -9.88
CA GLU A 49 -23.31 30.88 -9.12
C GLU A 49 -23.76 32.01 -10.06
N SER A 50 -22.96 32.29 -11.08
CA SER A 50 -23.29 33.29 -12.10
C SER A 50 -24.59 32.93 -12.83
N LEU A 51 -24.77 31.65 -13.18
CA LEU A 51 -25.99 31.14 -13.82
C LEU A 51 -27.21 31.23 -12.90
N GLY A 52 -27.06 30.91 -11.60
CA GLY A 52 -28.11 31.08 -10.60
C GLY A 52 -28.58 32.54 -10.50
N ARG A 53 -27.64 33.50 -10.45
CA ARG A 53 -27.95 34.94 -10.46
C ARG A 53 -28.67 35.36 -11.74
N VAL A 54 -28.21 34.90 -12.90
CA VAL A 54 -28.87 35.16 -14.19
C VAL A 54 -30.29 34.61 -14.20
N LEU A 55 -30.51 33.39 -13.71
CA LEU A 55 -31.84 32.81 -13.61
C LEU A 55 -32.74 33.58 -12.65
N SER A 56 -32.21 34.06 -11.52
CA SER A 56 -32.98 34.89 -10.58
C SER A 56 -33.45 36.22 -11.21
N SER A 57 -32.61 36.84 -12.05
CA SER A 57 -32.93 38.13 -12.70
C SER A 57 -33.61 38.01 -14.07
N SER A 58 -33.58 36.83 -14.70
CA SER A 58 -34.12 36.62 -16.03
C SER A 58 -35.57 36.15 -15.98
N GLY A 59 -36.45 36.96 -16.58
CA GLY A 59 -37.86 36.61 -16.79
C GLY A 59 -38.14 35.76 -18.03
N ALA A 60 -37.12 35.49 -18.85
CA ALA A 60 -37.30 34.89 -20.18
C ALA A 60 -37.22 33.36 -20.19
N VAL A 61 -36.65 32.74 -19.14
CA VAL A 61 -36.40 31.29 -19.09
C VAL A 61 -37.47 30.61 -18.24
N PHE A 62 -38.26 29.73 -18.86
CA PHE A 62 -39.31 28.97 -18.16
C PHE A 62 -38.99 27.49 -18.00
N LYS A 63 -38.06 26.93 -18.78
CA LYS A 63 -37.59 25.54 -18.67
C LYS A 63 -36.08 25.51 -18.55
N VAL A 64 -35.58 24.78 -17.56
CA VAL A 64 -34.14 24.63 -17.30
C VAL A 64 -33.82 23.14 -17.26
N ASP A 65 -32.99 22.69 -18.21
CA ASP A 65 -32.48 21.32 -18.29
C ASP A 65 -30.98 21.30 -18.04
N LEU A 66 -30.60 20.73 -16.89
CA LEU A 66 -29.24 20.55 -16.42
C LEU A 66 -28.94 19.06 -16.21
N SER A 67 -29.46 18.19 -17.08
CA SER A 67 -29.26 16.75 -16.96
C SER A 67 -27.79 16.37 -17.17
N ASP A 68 -27.29 15.40 -16.39
CA ASP A 68 -25.97 14.79 -16.53
C ASP A 68 -24.81 15.81 -16.48
N CYS A 69 -24.95 16.90 -15.71
CA CYS A 69 -23.97 18.01 -15.63
C CYS A 69 -22.92 17.84 -14.51
N LEU A 70 -23.02 16.80 -13.68
CA LEU A 70 -22.14 16.54 -12.53
C LEU A 70 -21.95 17.79 -11.65
N ILE A 71 -23.07 18.45 -11.30
CA ILE A 71 -23.04 19.72 -10.57
C ILE A 71 -22.37 19.51 -9.20
N PRO A 72 -21.29 20.25 -8.87
CA PRO A 72 -20.67 20.15 -7.55
C PRO A 72 -21.65 20.58 -6.46
N SER A 73 -21.50 20.05 -5.24
CA SER A 73 -22.41 20.31 -4.12
C SER A 73 -22.64 21.81 -3.86
N GLN A 74 -21.56 22.60 -3.92
CA GLN A 74 -21.63 24.06 -3.79
C GLN A 74 -22.38 24.71 -4.95
N GLY A 75 -22.21 24.21 -6.17
CA GLY A 75 -22.94 24.67 -7.36
C GLY A 75 -24.44 24.42 -7.25
N VAL A 76 -24.85 23.25 -6.75
CA VAL A 76 -26.27 22.93 -6.47
C VAL A 76 -26.82 23.89 -5.42
N ALA A 77 -26.09 24.10 -4.32
CA ALA A 77 -26.52 25.00 -3.24
C ALA A 77 -26.74 26.44 -3.74
N CYS A 78 -25.79 26.97 -4.52
CA CYS A 78 -25.90 28.30 -5.12
C CYS A 78 -27.06 28.37 -6.12
N LEU A 79 -27.20 27.39 -7.03
CA LEU A 79 -28.26 27.37 -8.03
C LEU A 79 -29.64 27.32 -7.37
N LEU A 80 -29.86 26.39 -6.45
CA LEU A 80 -31.14 26.22 -5.76
C LEU A 80 -31.49 27.45 -4.91
N GLY A 81 -30.51 28.04 -4.22
CA GLY A 81 -30.72 29.24 -3.42
C GLY A 81 -31.24 30.43 -4.22
N HIS A 82 -30.75 30.61 -5.46
CA HIS A 82 -31.25 31.65 -6.36
C HIS A 82 -32.60 31.28 -7.00
N LEU A 83 -32.82 30.01 -7.31
CA LEU A 83 -34.11 29.51 -7.84
C LEU A 83 -35.25 29.62 -6.82
N THR A 84 -34.96 29.67 -5.52
CA THR A 84 -35.99 29.90 -4.48
C THR A 84 -36.75 31.20 -4.67
N ARG A 85 -36.07 32.26 -5.17
CA ARG A 85 -36.68 33.57 -5.42
C ARG A 85 -37.13 33.74 -6.87
N ASN A 86 -36.83 32.78 -7.73
CA ASN A 86 -37.18 32.87 -9.14
C ASN A 86 -38.68 32.67 -9.35
N THR A 87 -39.27 33.51 -10.18
CA THR A 87 -40.71 33.50 -10.48
C THR A 87 -41.05 33.04 -11.90
N SER A 88 -40.05 32.69 -12.71
CA SER A 88 -40.22 32.47 -14.15
C SER A 88 -40.04 31.01 -14.58
N VAL A 89 -39.23 30.24 -13.85
CA VAL A 89 -38.93 28.84 -14.15
C VAL A 89 -40.08 27.95 -13.66
N HIS A 90 -40.73 27.27 -14.62
CA HIS A 90 -41.83 26.35 -14.37
C HIS A 90 -41.40 24.89 -14.47
N THR A 91 -40.32 24.58 -15.18
CA THR A 91 -39.81 23.21 -15.36
C THR A 91 -38.33 23.17 -15.06
N LEU A 92 -37.94 22.31 -14.12
CA LEU A 92 -36.56 22.07 -13.72
C LEU A 92 -36.21 20.60 -13.86
N VAL A 93 -35.20 20.30 -14.69
CA VAL A 93 -34.68 18.95 -14.90
C VAL A 93 -33.25 18.89 -14.38
N LEU A 94 -33.06 18.07 -13.34
CA LEU A 94 -31.80 17.87 -12.63
C LEU A 94 -31.38 16.40 -12.65
N ARG A 95 -31.69 15.68 -13.73
CA ARG A 95 -31.40 14.25 -13.84
C ARG A 95 -29.89 13.98 -13.76
N GLY A 96 -29.47 12.93 -13.05
CA GLY A 96 -28.08 12.45 -13.12
C GLY A 96 -27.03 13.39 -12.53
N ASN A 97 -27.39 14.24 -11.56
CA ASN A 97 -26.47 15.20 -10.93
C ASN A 97 -25.98 14.78 -9.55
N ASN A 98 -26.24 13.54 -9.15
CA ASN A 98 -25.81 12.99 -7.86
C ASN A 98 -26.24 13.85 -6.65
N ILE A 99 -27.48 14.36 -6.66
CA ILE A 99 -28.00 15.23 -5.61
C ILE A 99 -28.31 14.42 -4.33
N GLN A 100 -27.31 14.32 -3.45
CA GLN A 100 -27.37 13.59 -2.18
C GLN A 100 -27.22 14.51 -0.95
N SER A 101 -27.41 13.95 0.25
CA SER A 101 -27.16 14.59 1.56
C SER A 101 -27.88 15.96 1.70
N ASN A 102 -27.18 17.00 2.15
CA ASN A 102 -27.73 18.33 2.42
C ASN A 102 -28.42 18.98 1.21
N ASN A 103 -28.06 18.59 -0.01
CA ASN A 103 -28.67 19.14 -1.22
C ASN A 103 -30.12 18.67 -1.41
N VAL A 104 -30.49 17.51 -0.85
CA VAL A 104 -31.88 17.02 -0.84
C VAL A 104 -32.76 17.93 0.02
N GLY A 105 -32.31 18.28 1.23
CA GLY A 105 -33.01 19.24 2.10
C GLY A 105 -33.14 20.63 1.46
N ARG A 106 -32.11 21.07 0.71
CA ARG A 106 -32.19 22.33 -0.08
C ARG A 106 -33.24 22.29 -1.18
N ILE A 107 -33.49 21.14 -1.81
CA ILE A 107 -34.63 21.00 -2.73
C ILE A 107 -35.94 21.08 -1.95
N GLY A 108 -36.02 20.51 -0.75
CA GLY A 108 -37.16 20.69 0.16
C GLY A 108 -37.43 22.17 0.46
N ALA A 109 -36.39 22.93 0.80
CA ALA A 109 -36.49 24.36 1.02
C ALA A 109 -36.90 25.13 -0.26
N LEU A 110 -36.38 24.73 -1.43
CA LEU A 110 -36.84 25.25 -2.72
C LEU A 110 -38.34 25.04 -2.88
N LEU A 111 -38.84 23.83 -2.65
CA LEU A 111 -40.27 23.51 -2.77
C LEU A 111 -41.12 24.26 -1.74
N LYS A 112 -40.62 24.46 -0.52
CA LYS A 112 -41.34 25.19 0.53
C LYS A 112 -41.59 26.66 0.17
N HIS A 113 -40.65 27.29 -0.54
CA HIS A 113 -40.65 28.73 -0.81
C HIS A 113 -40.98 29.10 -2.26
N ASN A 114 -40.68 28.22 -3.23
CA ASN A 114 -40.96 28.48 -4.64
C ASN A 114 -42.42 28.14 -4.98
N GLY A 115 -43.17 29.16 -5.37
CA GLY A 115 -44.58 29.06 -5.75
C GLY A 115 -44.87 28.98 -7.26
N ASN A 116 -43.85 28.83 -8.12
CA ASN A 116 -44.02 28.87 -9.58
C ASN A 116 -43.57 27.57 -10.29
N LEU A 117 -42.74 26.75 -9.64
CA LEU A 117 -42.23 25.51 -10.22
C LEU A 117 -43.35 24.47 -10.36
N LYS A 118 -43.70 24.12 -11.59
CA LYS A 118 -44.77 23.16 -11.91
C LYS A 118 -44.26 21.74 -12.16
N LYS A 119 -43.04 21.59 -12.69
CA LYS A 119 -42.46 20.28 -13.03
C LYS A 119 -41.03 20.18 -12.51
N LEU A 120 -40.76 19.12 -11.75
CA LEU A 120 -39.44 18.82 -11.20
C LEU A 120 -39.04 17.38 -11.53
N SER A 121 -37.90 17.22 -12.20
CA SER A 121 -37.34 15.92 -12.55
C SER A 121 -36.01 15.70 -11.85
N LEU A 122 -35.96 14.69 -10.99
CA LEU A 122 -34.82 14.32 -10.17
C LEU A 122 -34.38 12.87 -10.41
N GLU A 123 -34.67 12.31 -11.58
CA GLU A 123 -34.25 10.96 -11.95
C GLU A 123 -32.73 10.76 -11.74
N TRP A 124 -32.31 9.62 -11.15
CA TRP A 124 -30.89 9.28 -10.92
C TRP A 124 -30.13 10.28 -10.03
N ASN A 125 -30.62 10.58 -8.83
CA ASN A 125 -29.92 11.45 -7.86
C ASN A 125 -29.66 10.81 -6.49
N SER A 126 -30.01 9.53 -6.28
CA SER A 126 -29.78 8.81 -5.01
C SER A 126 -30.28 9.56 -3.76
N MET A 127 -31.43 10.25 -3.87
CA MET A 127 -31.99 11.05 -2.76
C MET A 127 -32.32 10.24 -1.51
N GLY A 128 -32.53 8.93 -1.65
CA GLY A 128 -32.92 8.03 -0.56
C GLY A 128 -31.79 7.59 0.37
N LEU A 129 -30.53 7.96 0.09
CA LEU A 129 -29.38 7.53 0.89
C LEU A 129 -29.38 8.10 2.32
N PHE A 130 -29.98 9.28 2.51
CA PHE A 130 -30.07 9.98 3.81
C PHE A 130 -31.54 10.26 4.15
N PRO A 131 -32.21 9.40 4.94
CA PRO A 131 -33.64 9.50 5.23
C PRO A 131 -34.06 10.82 5.88
N GLU A 132 -33.22 11.39 6.73
CA GLU A 132 -33.49 12.64 7.46
C GLU A 132 -33.66 13.80 6.47
N MET A 133 -32.74 13.92 5.51
CA MET A 133 -32.80 14.96 4.48
C MET A 133 -33.95 14.75 3.50
N PHE A 134 -34.32 13.49 3.25
CA PHE A 134 -35.48 13.16 2.43
C PHE A 134 -36.81 13.51 3.13
N SER A 135 -36.85 13.45 4.47
CA SER A 135 -38.00 13.91 5.25
C SER A 135 -38.23 15.42 5.10
N GLU A 136 -37.17 16.23 5.10
CA GLU A 136 -37.26 17.68 4.81
C GLU A 136 -37.78 17.96 3.38
N PHE A 137 -37.35 17.16 2.41
CA PHE A 137 -37.89 17.22 1.05
C PHE A 137 -39.40 16.94 1.03
N CYS A 138 -39.85 15.91 1.76
CA CYS A 138 -41.27 15.58 1.89
C CYS A 138 -42.07 16.67 2.61
N GLU A 139 -41.51 17.30 3.64
CA GLU A 139 -42.14 18.44 4.31
C GLU A 139 -42.36 19.59 3.32
N GLY A 140 -41.32 19.98 2.58
CA GLY A 140 -41.41 21.01 1.54
C GLY A 140 -42.44 20.67 0.46
N LEU A 141 -42.49 19.41 0.02
CA LEU A 141 -43.51 18.94 -0.91
C LEU A 141 -44.94 19.03 -0.34
N SER A 142 -45.12 18.76 0.96
CA SER A 142 -46.45 18.76 1.59
C SER A 142 -47.12 20.14 1.63
N VAL A 143 -46.33 21.20 1.74
CA VAL A 143 -46.78 22.60 1.75
C VAL A 143 -46.71 23.29 0.39
N ASN A 144 -45.98 22.73 -0.58
CA ASN A 144 -45.90 23.31 -1.91
C ASN A 144 -47.27 23.30 -2.60
N MET A 145 -47.66 24.45 -3.15
CA MET A 145 -48.96 24.67 -3.81
C MET A 145 -48.83 24.95 -5.32
N SER A 146 -47.72 24.59 -5.95
CA SER A 146 -47.47 24.90 -7.37
C SER A 146 -47.00 23.71 -8.21
N LEU A 147 -46.35 22.73 -7.59
CA LEU A 147 -45.80 21.56 -8.26
C LEU A 147 -46.93 20.62 -8.68
N GLU A 148 -46.97 20.31 -9.98
CA GLU A 148 -47.96 19.45 -10.62
C GLU A 148 -47.35 18.11 -11.05
N SER A 149 -46.04 18.05 -11.33
CA SER A 149 -45.35 16.85 -11.79
C SER A 149 -44.01 16.66 -11.09
N LEU A 150 -43.81 15.48 -10.51
CA LEU A 150 -42.58 15.10 -9.82
C LEU A 150 -42.07 13.75 -10.33
N ASP A 151 -40.81 13.71 -10.78
CA ASP A 151 -40.12 12.49 -11.18
C ASP A 151 -39.00 12.17 -10.18
N LEU A 152 -39.15 11.06 -9.46
CA LEU A 152 -38.21 10.50 -8.49
C LEU A 152 -37.72 9.10 -8.92
N LYS A 153 -37.75 8.78 -10.21
CA LYS A 153 -37.28 7.49 -10.71
C LYS A 153 -35.81 7.22 -10.37
N ASN A 154 -35.49 6.01 -9.91
CA ASN A 154 -34.14 5.56 -9.59
C ASN A 154 -33.37 6.50 -8.63
N ASN A 155 -33.98 6.77 -7.47
CA ASN A 155 -33.42 7.57 -6.38
C ASN A 155 -33.11 6.77 -5.12
N GLN A 156 -33.16 5.44 -5.18
CA GLN A 156 -32.84 4.54 -4.07
C GLN A 156 -33.67 4.85 -2.80
N LEU A 157 -34.93 5.26 -2.95
CA LEU A 157 -35.79 5.61 -1.80
C LEU A 157 -36.04 4.38 -0.92
N PRO A 158 -35.73 4.43 0.39
CA PRO A 158 -35.95 3.32 1.31
C PRO A 158 -37.41 3.25 1.81
N PRO A 159 -37.82 2.14 2.45
CA PRO A 159 -39.19 1.97 2.97
C PRO A 159 -39.63 3.04 3.97
N GLU A 160 -38.71 3.57 4.79
CA GLU A 160 -38.98 4.65 5.75
C GLU A 160 -39.34 5.95 5.02
N GLY A 161 -38.62 6.27 3.95
CA GLY A 161 -38.90 7.42 3.10
C GLY A 161 -40.28 7.34 2.43
N ALA A 162 -40.78 6.13 2.17
CA ALA A 162 -42.13 5.92 1.64
C ALA A 162 -43.23 6.42 2.59
N ARG A 163 -43.01 6.31 3.91
CA ARG A 163 -43.96 6.79 4.94
C ARG A 163 -44.08 8.31 4.93
N ASP A 164 -42.95 9.01 4.87
CA ASP A 164 -42.95 10.47 4.83
C ASP A 164 -43.49 11.00 3.50
N LEU A 165 -43.16 10.34 2.39
CA LEU A 165 -43.73 10.64 1.09
C LEU A 165 -45.26 10.43 1.08
N ALA A 166 -45.76 9.33 1.65
CA ALA A 166 -47.19 9.09 1.78
C ALA A 166 -47.89 10.19 2.61
N ARG A 167 -47.27 10.63 3.72
CA ARG A 167 -47.78 11.76 4.53
C ARG A 167 -47.80 13.04 3.71
N ALA A 168 -46.74 13.35 2.97
CA ALA A 168 -46.65 14.54 2.14
C ALA A 168 -47.72 14.55 1.04
N ILE A 169 -47.87 13.43 0.32
CA ILE A 169 -48.90 13.26 -0.71
C ILE A 169 -50.29 13.43 -0.11
N SER A 170 -50.58 12.85 1.05
CA SER A 170 -51.91 12.98 1.66
C SER A 170 -52.34 14.44 1.94
N ARG A 171 -51.36 15.35 2.10
CA ARG A 171 -51.59 16.78 2.37
C ARG A 171 -51.48 17.65 1.12
N ASN A 172 -50.60 17.31 0.18
CA ASN A 172 -50.41 18.08 -1.04
C ASN A 172 -51.68 18.03 -1.90
N LYS A 173 -52.11 19.19 -2.42
CA LYS A 173 -53.35 19.31 -3.21
C LYS A 173 -53.13 19.69 -4.67
N THR A 174 -51.89 19.76 -5.13
CA THR A 174 -51.53 20.29 -6.46
C THR A 174 -50.81 19.29 -7.34
N LEU A 175 -50.12 18.32 -6.74
CA LEU A 175 -49.39 17.29 -7.46
C LEU A 175 -50.38 16.37 -8.20
N LYS A 176 -50.19 16.24 -9.51
CA LYS A 176 -51.02 15.44 -10.42
C LYS A 176 -50.30 14.20 -10.93
N TYR A 177 -48.98 14.30 -11.16
CA TYR A 177 -48.13 13.22 -11.65
C TYR A 177 -46.98 12.93 -10.69
N LEU A 178 -46.80 11.66 -10.34
CA LEU A 178 -45.70 11.18 -9.52
C LEU A 178 -45.08 9.91 -10.12
N ASP A 179 -43.78 9.94 -10.41
CA ASP A 179 -43.02 8.78 -10.87
C ASP A 179 -42.07 8.30 -9.78
N LEU A 180 -42.28 7.09 -9.28
CA LEU A 180 -41.48 6.44 -8.24
C LEU A 180 -40.80 5.18 -8.76
N ARG A 181 -40.75 4.94 -10.08
CA ARG A 181 -40.23 3.68 -10.60
C ARG A 181 -38.78 3.41 -10.17
N TRP A 182 -38.44 2.14 -10.01
CA TRP A 182 -37.07 1.70 -9.71
C TRP A 182 -36.51 2.30 -8.41
N ASN A 183 -37.28 2.31 -7.32
CA ASN A 183 -36.79 2.62 -5.96
C ASN A 183 -36.91 1.37 -5.06
N ASN A 184 -36.73 1.52 -3.74
CA ASN A 184 -36.76 0.40 -2.78
C ASN A 184 -37.82 0.61 -1.68
N LEU A 185 -39.06 0.90 -2.09
CA LEU A 185 -40.14 1.27 -1.14
C LEU A 185 -40.66 0.06 -0.32
N GLY A 186 -40.57 -1.15 -0.87
CA GLY A 186 -41.01 -2.38 -0.22
C GLY A 186 -42.53 -2.50 -0.02
N TRP A 187 -42.96 -3.66 0.51
CA TRP A 187 -44.38 -3.99 0.71
C TRP A 187 -45.13 -2.95 1.57
N ASN A 188 -44.57 -2.60 2.73
CA ASN A 188 -45.14 -1.62 3.66
C ASN A 188 -45.28 -0.23 3.02
N GLY A 189 -44.26 0.22 2.26
CA GLY A 189 -44.28 1.50 1.57
C GLY A 189 -45.39 1.58 0.52
N GLY A 190 -45.63 0.49 -0.21
CA GLY A 190 -46.74 0.39 -1.17
C GLY A 190 -48.11 0.54 -0.52
N GLN A 191 -48.35 -0.10 0.63
CA GLN A 191 -49.62 0.03 1.37
C GLN A 191 -49.86 1.44 1.90
N LEU A 192 -48.81 2.08 2.44
CA LEU A 192 -48.90 3.45 2.94
C LEU A 192 -49.22 4.45 1.82
N LEU A 193 -48.57 4.30 0.66
CA LEU A 193 -48.91 5.09 -0.52
C LEU A 193 -50.37 4.86 -0.94
N GLN A 194 -50.84 3.63 -0.97
CA GLN A 194 -52.23 3.32 -1.32
C GLN A 194 -53.22 4.01 -0.37
N ALA A 195 -52.96 3.96 0.94
CA ALA A 195 -53.78 4.63 1.95
C ALA A 195 -53.74 6.17 1.82
N ALA A 196 -52.58 6.75 1.48
CA ALA A 196 -52.45 8.18 1.24
C ALA A 196 -53.21 8.63 -0.01
N LEU A 197 -53.19 7.84 -1.09
CA LEU A 197 -53.92 8.14 -2.32
C LEU A 197 -55.43 8.11 -2.14
N LYS A 198 -55.97 7.33 -1.20
CA LYS A 198 -57.40 7.37 -0.85
C LYS A 198 -57.82 8.74 -0.29
N LYS A 199 -56.89 9.48 0.34
CA LYS A 199 -57.15 10.80 0.95
C LYS A 199 -56.80 11.96 0.01
N ASN A 200 -55.76 11.80 -0.81
CA ASN A 200 -55.34 12.82 -1.76
C ASN A 200 -56.32 12.87 -2.94
N MET A 201 -56.84 14.04 -3.33
CA MET A 201 -57.76 14.17 -4.48
C MET A 201 -57.12 14.80 -5.73
N SER A 202 -55.86 15.22 -5.67
CA SER A 202 -55.17 15.91 -6.76
C SER A 202 -54.36 14.99 -7.67
N LEU A 203 -53.86 13.88 -7.13
CA LEU A 203 -52.94 12.98 -7.82
C LEU A 203 -53.72 12.04 -8.75
N THR A 204 -53.47 12.19 -10.04
CA THR A 204 -54.19 11.48 -11.12
C THR A 204 -53.38 10.34 -11.72
N LYS A 205 -52.04 10.40 -11.61
CA LYS A 205 -51.16 9.40 -12.21
C LYS A 205 -49.96 9.14 -11.31
N VAL A 206 -49.84 7.90 -10.86
CA VAL A 206 -48.71 7.38 -10.08
C VAL A 206 -48.07 6.26 -10.87
N LYS A 207 -46.75 6.17 -10.89
CA LYS A 207 -46.02 5.00 -11.40
C LYS A 207 -45.12 4.45 -10.32
N ALA A 208 -45.26 3.17 -10.02
CA ALA A 208 -44.56 2.53 -8.90
C ALA A 208 -43.90 1.18 -9.26
N GLN A 209 -43.69 0.89 -10.55
CA GLN A 209 -43.01 -0.35 -10.97
C GLN A 209 -41.56 -0.43 -10.46
N GLY A 210 -41.09 -1.63 -10.15
CA GLY A 210 -39.70 -1.88 -9.75
C GLY A 210 -39.36 -1.39 -8.34
N ASN A 211 -40.31 -1.47 -7.40
CA ASN A 211 -40.17 -0.99 -6.02
C ASN A 211 -40.21 -2.07 -4.93
N TYR A 212 -40.11 -3.35 -5.31
CA TYR A 212 -40.37 -4.49 -4.40
C TYR A 212 -41.77 -4.42 -3.73
N ILE A 213 -42.73 -3.85 -4.46
CA ILE A 213 -44.15 -3.81 -4.07
C ILE A 213 -44.86 -4.94 -4.85
N PRO A 214 -45.73 -5.75 -4.21
CA PRO A 214 -46.54 -6.75 -4.91
C PRO A 214 -47.34 -6.15 -6.06
N GLN A 215 -47.51 -6.92 -7.12
CA GLN A 215 -48.11 -6.47 -8.36
C GLN A 215 -49.56 -6.02 -8.18
N GLU A 216 -50.30 -6.61 -7.23
CA GLU A 216 -51.68 -6.25 -6.89
C GLU A 216 -51.77 -4.82 -6.36
N ILE A 217 -50.83 -4.44 -5.48
CA ILE A 217 -50.77 -3.10 -4.90
C ILE A 217 -50.35 -2.10 -5.98
N VAL A 218 -49.36 -2.43 -6.81
CA VAL A 218 -48.94 -1.56 -7.93
C VAL A 218 -50.10 -1.32 -8.89
N GLN A 219 -50.85 -2.36 -9.28
CA GLN A 219 -52.03 -2.21 -10.12
C GLN A 219 -53.08 -1.32 -9.46
N ALA A 220 -53.31 -1.46 -8.15
CA ALA A 220 -54.26 -0.61 -7.43
C ALA A 220 -53.82 0.86 -7.34
N LEU A 221 -52.51 1.14 -7.21
CA LEU A 221 -51.96 2.50 -7.26
C LEU A 221 -52.13 3.15 -8.65
N GLU A 222 -52.04 2.35 -9.72
CA GLU A 222 -52.09 2.83 -11.11
C GLU A 222 -53.51 2.93 -11.69
N ARG A 223 -54.46 2.17 -11.14
CA ARG A 223 -55.86 2.08 -11.63
C ARG A 223 -56.75 3.26 -11.27
N ARG A 224 -56.33 4.20 -10.41
CA ARG A 224 -57.19 5.30 -10.00
C ARG A 224 -57.60 6.17 -11.21
N THR A 225 -58.85 6.02 -11.64
CA THR A 225 -59.51 6.91 -12.61
C THR A 225 -60.51 7.83 -11.88
N PRO A 226 -60.77 9.07 -12.33
CA PRO A 226 -61.45 10.11 -11.54
C PRO A 226 -62.95 9.92 -11.20
N ASN A 227 -63.57 8.74 -11.42
CA ASN A 227 -65.04 8.61 -11.44
C ASN A 227 -65.72 8.08 -10.15
N ASP A 228 -65.04 7.93 -9.01
CA ASP A 228 -65.68 7.44 -7.77
C ASP A 228 -66.29 8.56 -6.90
N VAL A 229 -67.10 9.47 -7.47
CA VAL A 229 -67.70 10.62 -6.72
C VAL A 229 -69.21 10.45 -6.43
N ASP A 230 -69.88 9.38 -6.87
CA ASP A 230 -71.36 9.27 -6.80
C ASP A 230 -71.97 8.58 -5.57
N HIS A 231 -71.31 8.60 -4.40
CA HIS A 231 -71.87 8.00 -3.17
C HIS A 231 -72.61 8.98 -2.23
N LEU A 232 -73.03 10.15 -2.72
CA LEU A 232 -73.71 11.19 -1.92
C LEU A 232 -75.23 11.32 -2.15
N ALA A 233 -75.87 10.45 -2.94
CA ALA A 233 -77.29 10.56 -3.29
C ALA A 233 -78.26 9.57 -2.57
N GLN A 234 -77.85 8.85 -1.53
CA GLN A 234 -78.68 7.82 -0.84
C GLN A 234 -79.11 8.20 0.60
N SER A 235 -79.35 9.48 0.91
CA SER A 235 -79.68 9.92 2.28
C SER A 235 -81.17 10.07 2.59
N GLU A 236 -82.08 10.00 1.61
CA GLU A 236 -83.53 10.19 1.85
C GLU A 236 -84.33 8.89 2.01
N PHE A 237 -83.84 7.76 1.49
CA PHE A 237 -84.53 6.46 1.59
C PHE A 237 -84.43 5.81 2.99
N LEU A 238 -83.39 6.14 3.76
CA LEU A 238 -83.13 5.51 5.06
C LEU A 238 -83.92 6.10 6.23
N ARG A 239 -84.54 7.28 6.07
CA ARG A 239 -85.34 7.90 7.15
C ARG A 239 -86.72 7.26 7.33
N GLN A 240 -87.35 6.78 6.25
CA GLN A 240 -88.67 6.15 6.33
C GLN A 240 -88.62 4.69 6.83
N ARG A 241 -87.51 3.98 6.60
CA ARG A 241 -87.34 2.57 6.99
C ARG A 241 -87.04 2.37 8.49
N LEU A 242 -86.59 3.41 9.17
CA LEU A 242 -86.28 3.41 10.61
C LEU A 242 -87.51 3.52 11.53
N ALA A 243 -88.68 3.91 11.01
CA ALA A 243 -89.91 3.97 11.80
C ALA A 243 -90.59 2.60 11.96
N HIS A 244 -90.44 1.70 10.97
CA HIS A 244 -91.11 0.40 10.97
C HIS A 244 -90.32 -0.70 11.71
N LEU A 245 -89.00 -0.57 11.84
CA LEU A 245 -88.12 -1.56 12.49
C LEU A 245 -88.12 -1.49 14.02
N LYS A 246 -88.48 -0.34 14.61
CA LYS A 246 -88.55 -0.16 16.08
C LYS A 246 -89.47 -1.15 16.80
N ASN A 247 -90.52 -1.66 16.15
CA ASN A 247 -91.46 -2.61 16.75
C ASN A 247 -91.12 -4.10 16.49
N MET A 248 -90.13 -4.40 15.63
CA MET A 248 -89.72 -5.79 15.33
C MET A 248 -88.38 -6.17 15.97
N GLU A 249 -87.55 -5.20 16.35
CA GLU A 249 -86.21 -5.45 16.88
C GLU A 249 -86.20 -5.93 18.35
N GLU A 250 -87.16 -5.55 19.20
CA GLU A 250 -87.16 -5.98 20.61
C GLU A 250 -87.28 -7.51 20.80
N LYS A 251 -87.90 -8.24 19.86
CA LYS A 251 -87.99 -9.71 19.92
C LYS A 251 -86.84 -10.45 19.22
N LYS A 252 -86.12 -9.82 18.28
CA LYS A 252 -84.98 -10.44 17.57
C LYS A 252 -83.62 -10.12 18.21
N LEU A 253 -83.52 -9.02 18.97
CA LEU A 253 -82.30 -8.63 19.69
C LEU A 253 -81.89 -9.66 20.74
N VAL A 254 -82.86 -10.30 21.41
CA VAL A 254 -82.60 -11.30 22.48
C VAL A 254 -82.01 -12.59 21.90
N GLN A 255 -82.46 -13.03 20.72
CA GLN A 255 -81.96 -14.25 20.06
C GLN A 255 -80.57 -14.02 19.45
N HIS A 256 -80.34 -12.87 18.81
CA HIS A 256 -79.05 -12.53 18.19
C HIS A 256 -77.96 -12.17 19.23
N ALA A 257 -78.35 -11.71 20.43
CA ALA A 257 -77.44 -11.48 21.56
C ALA A 257 -76.95 -12.80 22.18
N LEU A 258 -77.77 -13.86 22.20
CA LEU A 258 -77.37 -15.19 22.64
C LEU A 258 -76.39 -15.84 21.65
N GLU A 259 -76.68 -15.82 20.35
CA GLU A 259 -75.78 -16.36 19.31
C GLU A 259 -74.49 -15.52 19.15
N SER A 260 -74.55 -14.21 19.38
CA SER A 260 -73.36 -13.34 19.39
C SER A 260 -72.48 -13.59 20.62
N LYS A 261 -73.04 -14.02 21.76
CA LYS A 261 -72.28 -14.34 22.97
C LYS A 261 -71.52 -15.65 22.82
N ASP A 262 -72.13 -16.65 22.19
CA ASP A 262 -71.49 -17.96 21.93
C ASP A 262 -70.37 -17.84 20.88
N LYS A 263 -70.59 -17.06 19.80
CA LYS A 263 -69.53 -16.76 18.82
C LYS A 263 -68.40 -15.92 19.41
N MET A 264 -68.69 -14.99 20.31
CA MET A 264 -67.66 -14.21 21.01
C MET A 264 -66.83 -15.11 21.95
N ALA A 265 -67.44 -16.08 22.61
CA ALA A 265 -66.74 -17.06 23.45
C ALA A 265 -65.82 -17.97 22.61
N GLU A 266 -66.24 -18.36 21.40
CA GLU A 266 -65.43 -19.15 20.47
C GLU A 266 -64.25 -18.35 19.88
N VAL A 267 -64.47 -17.08 19.53
CA VAL A 267 -63.41 -16.17 19.09
C VAL A 267 -62.39 -15.93 20.20
N VAL A 268 -62.83 -15.73 21.45
CA VAL A 268 -61.92 -15.57 22.61
C VAL A 268 -61.11 -16.85 22.84
N LYS A 269 -61.69 -18.03 22.63
CA LYS A 269 -60.97 -19.31 22.73
C LYS A 269 -59.90 -19.46 21.65
N LEU A 270 -60.26 -19.15 20.40
CA LEU A 270 -59.33 -19.18 19.26
C LEU A 270 -58.21 -18.13 19.39
N GLU A 271 -58.51 -16.94 19.94
CA GLU A 271 -57.50 -15.93 20.23
C GLU A 271 -56.58 -16.35 21.39
N GLN A 272 -57.10 -17.04 22.41
CA GLN A 272 -56.29 -17.62 23.47
C GLN A 272 -55.38 -18.74 22.95
N GLU A 273 -55.88 -19.63 22.08
CA GLU A 273 -55.07 -20.68 21.44
C GLU A 273 -53.99 -20.09 20.54
N ARG A 274 -54.34 -19.13 19.69
CA ARG A 274 -53.38 -18.41 18.84
C ARG A 274 -52.34 -17.62 19.67
N SER A 275 -52.73 -17.08 20.81
CA SER A 275 -51.79 -16.39 21.73
C SER A 275 -50.78 -17.37 22.32
N LYS A 276 -51.21 -18.59 22.69
CA LYS A 276 -50.32 -19.65 23.17
C LYS A 276 -49.38 -20.16 22.08
N GLU A 277 -49.87 -20.34 20.86
CA GLU A 277 -49.03 -20.74 19.71
C GLU A 277 -47.97 -19.68 19.40
N LEU A 278 -48.32 -18.40 19.43
CA LEU A 278 -47.37 -17.30 19.26
C LEU A 278 -46.34 -17.25 20.39
N GLU A 279 -46.75 -17.55 21.62
CA GLU A 279 -45.84 -17.60 22.78
C GLU A 279 -44.87 -18.81 22.69
N GLU A 280 -45.33 -19.96 22.22
CA GLU A 280 -44.46 -21.12 21.94
C GLU A 280 -43.50 -20.85 20.78
N LEU A 281 -43.96 -20.21 19.70
CA LEU A 281 -43.10 -19.79 18.59
C LEU A 281 -42.06 -18.76 19.04
N ALA A 282 -42.43 -17.82 19.91
CA ALA A 282 -41.50 -16.86 20.50
C ALA A 282 -40.43 -17.56 21.33
N LYS A 283 -40.82 -18.50 22.21
CA LYS A 283 -39.89 -19.31 23.02
C LYS A 283 -38.99 -20.20 22.15
N ALA A 284 -39.52 -20.78 21.08
CA ALA A 284 -38.75 -21.59 20.14
C ALA A 284 -37.73 -20.76 19.36
N ASN A 285 -38.10 -19.54 18.95
CA ASN A 285 -37.19 -18.62 18.29
C ASN A 285 -36.13 -18.09 19.25
N GLU A 286 -36.48 -17.80 20.50
CA GLU A 286 -35.54 -17.37 21.54
C GLU A 286 -34.49 -18.47 21.82
N ARG A 287 -34.92 -19.74 21.92
CA ARG A 287 -34.01 -20.89 22.05
C ARG A 287 -33.07 -21.04 20.86
N LYS A 288 -33.57 -20.92 19.63
CA LYS A 288 -32.72 -20.97 18.42
C LYS A 288 -31.71 -19.83 18.40
N LEU A 289 -32.12 -18.63 18.79
CA LEU A 289 -31.23 -17.47 18.89
C LEU A 289 -30.15 -17.69 19.95
N GLN A 290 -30.50 -18.30 21.09
CA GLN A 290 -29.55 -18.67 22.14
C GLN A 290 -28.55 -19.73 21.68
N GLU A 291 -28.99 -20.78 20.98
CA GLU A 291 -28.10 -21.80 20.42
C GLU A 291 -27.15 -21.22 19.37
N GLU A 292 -27.63 -20.31 18.52
CA GLU A 292 -26.79 -19.59 17.54
C GLU A 292 -25.79 -18.66 18.24
N LEU A 293 -26.21 -17.97 19.31
CA LEU A 293 -25.35 -17.12 20.11
C LEU A 293 -24.25 -17.93 20.82
N GLU A 294 -24.58 -19.09 21.39
CA GLU A 294 -23.60 -20.00 22.01
C GLU A 294 -22.63 -20.59 20.97
N ARG A 295 -23.11 -20.96 19.79
CA ARG A 295 -22.25 -21.38 18.67
C ARG A 295 -21.33 -20.25 18.21
N SER A 296 -21.83 -19.02 18.15
CA SER A 296 -21.02 -17.85 17.81
C SER A 296 -19.95 -17.58 18.88
N ASN A 297 -20.33 -17.62 20.16
CA ASN A 297 -19.41 -17.42 21.28
C ASN A 297 -18.32 -18.50 21.35
N SER A 298 -18.67 -19.78 21.15
CA SER A 298 -17.68 -20.86 21.10
C SER A 298 -16.69 -20.68 19.95
N ARG A 299 -17.17 -20.20 18.79
CA ARG A 299 -16.32 -19.89 17.64
C ARG A 299 -15.41 -18.68 17.89
N VAL A 300 -15.89 -17.67 18.60
CA VAL A 300 -15.07 -16.53 19.06
C VAL A 300 -13.96 -17.01 19.98
N SER A 301 -14.25 -17.83 21.01
CA SER A 301 -13.20 -18.37 21.88
C SER A 301 -12.19 -19.26 21.15
N GLN A 302 -12.62 -20.04 20.16
CA GLN A 302 -11.68 -20.79 19.31
C GLN A 302 -10.75 -19.86 18.53
N LEU A 303 -11.27 -18.77 17.97
CA LEU A 303 -10.47 -17.79 17.25
C LEU A 303 -9.53 -17.05 18.20
N GLU A 304 -9.95 -16.69 19.40
CA GLU A 304 -9.11 -16.06 20.43
C GLU A 304 -7.94 -16.97 20.84
N ASN A 305 -8.18 -18.28 21.00
CA ASN A 305 -7.12 -19.24 21.28
C ASN A 305 -6.11 -19.33 20.12
N ILE A 306 -6.60 -19.41 18.87
CA ILE A 306 -5.72 -19.42 17.68
C ILE A 306 -4.92 -18.12 17.62
N LEU A 307 -5.53 -16.97 17.93
CA LEU A 307 -4.86 -15.67 17.91
C LEU A 307 -3.75 -15.63 18.96
N SER A 308 -4.01 -16.11 20.19
CA SER A 308 -3.02 -16.23 21.26
C SER A 308 -1.86 -17.15 20.88
N GLU A 309 -2.13 -18.31 20.27
CA GLU A 309 -1.10 -19.22 19.78
C GLU A 309 -0.23 -18.54 18.70
N ARG A 310 -0.85 -17.79 17.78
CA ARG A 310 -0.12 -17.06 16.74
C ARG A 310 0.72 -15.92 17.32
N GLU A 311 0.20 -15.16 18.28
CA GLU A 311 0.96 -14.13 19.00
C GLU A 311 2.19 -14.70 19.70
N ALA A 312 2.05 -15.87 20.34
CA ALA A 312 3.18 -16.58 20.92
C ALA A 312 4.23 -16.96 19.86
N THR A 313 3.82 -17.48 18.69
CA THR A 313 4.76 -17.81 17.60
C THR A 313 5.47 -16.58 17.04
N ILE A 314 4.78 -15.44 16.91
CA ILE A 314 5.39 -14.19 16.44
C ILE A 314 6.45 -13.70 17.43
N SER A 315 6.17 -13.77 18.73
CA SER A 315 7.14 -13.41 19.77
C SER A 315 8.41 -14.26 19.71
N VAL A 316 8.26 -15.58 19.51
CA VAL A 316 9.41 -16.50 19.33
C VAL A 316 10.21 -16.12 18.08
N LEU A 317 9.55 -15.89 16.95
CA LEU A 317 10.20 -15.50 15.69
C LEU A 317 10.91 -14.14 15.80
N GLN A 318 10.35 -13.18 16.52
CA GLN A 318 11.00 -11.89 16.78
C GLN A 318 12.28 -12.06 17.60
N THR A 319 12.27 -12.96 18.58
CA THR A 319 13.46 -13.25 19.40
C THR A 319 14.55 -13.91 18.56
N GLN A 320 14.18 -14.89 17.73
CA GLN A 320 15.11 -15.53 16.78
C GLN A 320 15.68 -14.53 15.76
N LEU A 321 14.87 -13.59 15.27
CA LEU A 321 15.34 -12.55 14.36
C LEU A 321 16.42 -11.69 15.05
N GLN A 322 16.18 -11.24 16.28
CA GLN A 322 17.15 -10.46 17.04
C GLN A 322 18.47 -11.22 17.29
N GLU A 323 18.39 -12.52 17.59
CA GLU A 323 19.58 -13.38 17.74
C GLU A 323 20.37 -13.45 16.42
N THR A 324 19.69 -13.70 15.29
CA THR A 324 20.36 -13.77 13.97
C THR A 324 20.95 -12.42 13.54
N GLU A 325 20.30 -11.31 13.86
CA GLU A 325 20.83 -9.96 13.60
C GLU A 325 22.09 -9.69 14.44
N ALA A 326 22.11 -10.14 15.70
CA ALA A 326 23.29 -10.04 16.56
C ALA A 326 24.46 -10.88 16.03
N ASP A 327 24.19 -12.10 15.57
CA ASP A 327 25.20 -12.97 14.95
C ASP A 327 25.75 -12.39 13.64
N LEU A 328 24.88 -11.84 12.79
CA LEU A 328 25.29 -11.14 11.57
C LEU A 328 26.16 -9.92 11.87
N LYS A 329 25.84 -9.15 12.92
CA LYS A 329 26.68 -8.04 13.35
C LYS A 329 28.06 -8.51 13.79
N ASN A 330 28.13 -9.55 14.62
CA ASN A 330 29.38 -10.11 15.11
C ASN A 330 30.25 -10.66 13.96
N THR A 331 29.65 -11.34 12.99
CA THR A 331 30.38 -11.81 11.80
C THR A 331 30.89 -10.66 10.94
N ARG A 332 30.10 -9.59 10.78
CA ARG A 332 30.51 -8.38 10.07
C ARG A 332 31.69 -7.68 10.75
N ASP A 333 31.65 -7.56 12.07
CA ASP A 333 32.75 -6.96 12.85
C ASP A 333 34.04 -7.80 12.71
N LYS A 334 33.94 -9.14 12.79
CA LYS A 334 35.09 -10.04 12.54
C LYS A 334 35.66 -9.93 11.13
N VAL A 335 34.83 -9.69 10.12
CA VAL A 335 35.28 -9.47 8.74
C VAL A 335 36.03 -8.14 8.64
N ALA A 336 35.50 -7.06 9.24
CA ALA A 336 36.16 -5.76 9.27
C ALA A 336 37.53 -5.83 9.98
N ASP A 337 37.64 -6.54 11.11
CA ASP A 337 38.91 -6.76 11.81
C ASP A 337 39.93 -7.51 10.94
N ARG A 338 39.46 -8.54 10.20
CA ARG A 338 40.31 -9.29 9.27
C ARG A 338 40.76 -8.44 8.08
N GLU A 339 39.90 -7.60 7.53
CA GLU A 339 40.24 -6.67 6.45
C GLU A 339 41.30 -5.66 6.89
N SER A 340 41.14 -5.08 8.09
CA SER A 340 42.13 -4.20 8.70
C SER A 340 43.48 -4.90 8.87
N HIS A 341 43.48 -6.12 9.44
CA HIS A 341 44.69 -6.91 9.61
C HIS A 341 45.37 -7.24 8.28
N HIS A 342 44.59 -7.60 7.26
CA HIS A 342 45.12 -7.93 5.94
C HIS A 342 45.72 -6.70 5.23
N SER A 343 45.13 -5.52 5.43
CA SER A 343 45.67 -4.24 4.96
C SER A 343 47.00 -3.91 5.63
N THR A 344 47.11 -4.09 6.95
CA THR A 344 48.36 -3.86 7.69
C THR A 344 49.47 -4.79 7.19
N ILE A 345 49.18 -6.09 7.04
CA ILE A 345 50.16 -7.06 6.48
C ILE A 345 50.57 -6.68 5.06
N ALA A 346 49.64 -6.17 4.23
CA ALA A 346 49.96 -5.74 2.87
C ALA A 346 50.93 -4.55 2.86
N VAL A 347 50.74 -3.57 3.76
CA VAL A 347 51.65 -2.42 3.93
C VAL A 347 53.03 -2.89 4.41
N GLU A 348 53.09 -3.71 5.46
CA GLU A 348 54.36 -4.26 5.96
C GLU A 348 55.13 -5.04 4.89
N ARG A 349 54.42 -5.82 4.05
CA ARG A 349 55.03 -6.54 2.92
C ARG A 349 55.55 -5.58 1.86
N TYR A 350 54.81 -4.54 1.54
CA TYR A 350 55.22 -3.53 0.56
C TYR A 350 56.51 -2.82 1.02
N GLU A 351 56.57 -2.38 2.27
CA GLU A 351 57.76 -1.77 2.87
C GLU A 351 58.94 -2.75 2.88
N ARG A 352 58.69 -4.02 3.20
CA ARG A 352 59.75 -5.05 3.21
C ARG A 352 60.32 -5.31 1.82
N ILE A 353 59.46 -5.35 0.79
CA ILE A 353 59.89 -5.50 -0.61
C ILE A 353 60.74 -4.31 -1.02
N GLN A 354 60.30 -3.07 -0.76
CA GLN A 354 61.09 -1.88 -1.08
C GLN A 354 62.47 -1.90 -0.42
N ALA A 355 62.55 -2.25 0.87
CA ALA A 355 63.82 -2.34 1.57
C ALA A 355 64.77 -3.40 0.97
N LEU A 356 64.22 -4.56 0.57
CA LEU A 356 65.03 -5.61 -0.08
C LEU A 356 65.48 -5.20 -1.48
N THR A 357 64.64 -4.50 -2.25
CA THR A 357 65.00 -3.97 -3.57
C THR A 357 66.15 -2.97 -3.46
N SER A 358 66.09 -2.02 -2.53
CA SER A 358 67.20 -1.06 -2.30
C SER A 358 68.49 -1.76 -1.89
N GLN A 359 68.42 -2.80 -1.05
CA GLN A 359 69.60 -3.60 -0.68
C GLN A 359 70.20 -4.36 -1.87
N LEU A 360 69.36 -4.83 -2.81
CA LEU A 360 69.82 -5.47 -4.03
C LEU A 360 70.50 -4.46 -4.96
N GLU A 361 69.89 -3.29 -5.17
CA GLU A 361 70.47 -2.20 -5.97
C GLU A 361 71.85 -1.77 -5.43
N GLU A 362 71.98 -1.59 -4.11
CA GLU A 362 73.27 -1.28 -3.48
C GLU A 362 74.33 -2.36 -3.73
N LYS A 363 73.95 -3.64 -3.64
CA LYS A 363 74.85 -4.76 -3.89
C LYS A 363 75.25 -4.87 -5.36
N GLU A 364 74.34 -4.61 -6.29
CA GLU A 364 74.65 -4.58 -7.73
C GLU A 364 75.64 -3.45 -8.05
N VAL A 365 75.47 -2.26 -7.46
CA VAL A 365 76.43 -1.16 -7.61
C VAL A 365 77.80 -1.51 -7.02
N GLN A 366 77.85 -2.24 -5.90
CA GLN A 366 79.12 -2.71 -5.34
C GLN A 366 79.79 -3.74 -6.25
N LEU A 367 79.05 -4.72 -6.77
CA LEU A 367 79.57 -5.74 -7.67
C LEU A 367 80.15 -5.12 -8.94
N THR A 368 79.41 -4.25 -9.62
CA THR A 368 79.86 -3.55 -10.83
C THR A 368 81.14 -2.73 -10.61
N ARG A 369 81.30 -2.09 -9.44
CA ARG A 369 82.56 -1.41 -9.07
C ARG A 369 83.72 -2.39 -8.93
N THR A 370 83.50 -3.51 -8.23
CA THR A 370 84.56 -4.52 -8.03
C THR A 370 84.97 -5.21 -9.33
N GLU A 371 84.01 -5.46 -10.23
CA GLU A 371 84.28 -5.99 -11.57
C GLU A 371 85.08 -5.00 -12.41
N ALA A 372 84.68 -3.72 -12.43
CA ALA A 372 85.42 -2.67 -13.14
C ALA A 372 86.86 -2.51 -12.62
N ASP A 373 87.07 -2.58 -11.30
CA ASP A 373 88.42 -2.51 -10.71
C ASP A 373 89.26 -3.76 -11.05
N ALA A 374 88.64 -4.95 -11.10
CA ALA A 374 89.31 -6.17 -11.53
C ALA A 374 89.70 -6.12 -13.02
N GLU A 375 88.84 -5.61 -13.90
CA GLU A 375 89.12 -5.43 -15.33
C GLU A 375 90.25 -4.42 -15.56
N ARG A 376 90.27 -3.31 -14.82
CA ARG A 376 91.39 -2.33 -14.85
C ARG A 376 92.72 -2.96 -14.44
N ARG A 377 92.73 -3.83 -13.42
CA ARG A 377 93.94 -4.55 -13.01
C ARG A 377 94.40 -5.54 -14.07
N LEU A 378 93.47 -6.29 -14.66
CA LEU A 378 93.78 -7.25 -15.72
C LEU A 378 94.37 -6.56 -16.96
N THR A 379 93.79 -5.45 -17.39
CA THR A 379 94.28 -4.66 -18.54
C THR A 379 95.66 -4.05 -18.28
N ALA A 380 95.93 -3.58 -17.05
CA ALA A 380 97.25 -3.09 -16.66
C ALA A 380 98.31 -4.20 -16.70
N GLU A 381 98.01 -5.38 -16.17
CA GLU A 381 98.89 -6.57 -16.23
C GLU A 381 99.14 -7.02 -17.67
N GLN A 382 98.10 -7.08 -18.51
CA GLN A 382 98.23 -7.41 -19.93
C GLN A 382 99.19 -6.43 -20.64
N ARG A 383 99.06 -5.13 -20.39
CA ARG A 383 99.95 -4.11 -20.94
C ARG A 383 101.40 -4.30 -20.49
N LEU A 384 101.64 -4.53 -19.20
CA LEU A 384 102.98 -4.76 -18.67
C LEU A 384 103.63 -6.00 -19.32
N THR A 385 102.85 -7.08 -19.49
CA THR A 385 103.36 -8.30 -20.14
C THR A 385 103.68 -8.09 -21.62
N ALA A 386 102.93 -7.23 -22.33
CA ALA A 386 103.23 -6.86 -23.71
C ALA A 386 104.51 -6.02 -23.80
N GLU A 387 104.70 -5.06 -22.89
CA GLU A 387 105.92 -4.23 -22.82
C GLU A 387 107.17 -5.07 -22.53
N LEU A 388 107.07 -6.04 -21.61
CA LEU A 388 108.18 -6.95 -21.32
C LEU A 388 108.52 -7.85 -22.51
N ARG A 389 107.52 -8.39 -23.22
CA ARG A 389 107.75 -9.20 -24.44
C ARG A 389 108.44 -8.40 -25.55
N ALA A 390 108.03 -7.15 -25.77
CA ALA A 390 108.66 -6.29 -26.76
C ALA A 390 110.13 -6.00 -26.42
N ARG A 391 110.46 -5.81 -25.14
CA ARG A 391 111.86 -5.64 -24.69
C ARG A 391 112.70 -6.89 -24.93
N VAL A 392 112.17 -8.07 -24.62
CA VAL A 392 112.87 -9.35 -24.87
C VAL A 392 113.13 -9.51 -26.37
N GLN A 393 112.14 -9.28 -27.23
CA GLN A 393 112.32 -9.35 -28.68
C GLN A 393 113.40 -8.37 -29.19
N SER A 394 113.41 -7.13 -28.69
CA SER A 394 114.44 -6.16 -29.07
C SER A 394 115.85 -6.60 -28.65
N GLN A 395 115.99 -7.24 -27.48
CA GLN A 395 117.27 -7.76 -27.02
C GLN A 395 117.71 -8.99 -27.83
N GLU A 396 116.78 -9.88 -28.19
CA GLU A 396 117.06 -11.03 -29.06
C GLU A 396 117.53 -10.57 -30.46
N GLU A 397 116.89 -9.54 -31.04
CA GLU A 397 117.30 -8.95 -32.32
C GLU A 397 118.69 -8.30 -32.25
N GLU A 398 119.02 -7.61 -31.15
CA GLU A 398 120.35 -7.05 -30.93
C GLU A 398 121.42 -8.15 -30.78
N ASP A 399 121.13 -9.21 -30.04
CA ASP A 399 122.02 -10.37 -29.88
C ASP A 399 122.26 -11.07 -31.24
N GLU A 400 121.23 -11.21 -32.07
CA GLU A 400 121.33 -11.78 -33.42
C GLU A 400 122.24 -10.93 -34.32
N ARG A 401 122.09 -9.59 -34.28
CA ARG A 401 122.95 -8.66 -35.03
C ARG A 401 124.40 -8.76 -34.59
N LEU A 402 124.65 -8.75 -33.28
CA LEU A 402 125.99 -8.89 -32.72
C LEU A 402 126.63 -10.22 -33.13
N ARG A 403 125.86 -11.32 -33.18
CA ARG A 403 126.35 -12.62 -33.68
C ARG A 403 126.76 -12.56 -35.14
N GLN A 404 126.00 -11.86 -35.98
CA GLN A 404 126.34 -11.67 -37.41
C GLN A 404 127.62 -10.85 -37.57
N ASP A 405 127.79 -9.77 -36.81
CA ASP A 405 129.00 -8.95 -36.85
C ASP A 405 130.24 -9.73 -36.42
N VAL A 406 130.12 -10.55 -35.36
CA VAL A 406 131.18 -11.46 -34.91
C VAL A 406 131.55 -12.46 -36.00
N ALA A 407 130.57 -13.04 -36.69
CA ALA A 407 130.84 -13.96 -37.80
C ALA A 407 131.63 -13.27 -38.93
N GLN A 408 131.23 -12.05 -39.32
CA GLN A 408 131.92 -11.28 -40.35
C GLN A 408 133.35 -10.90 -39.95
N LEU A 409 133.57 -10.53 -38.69
CA LEU A 409 134.92 -10.22 -38.17
C LEU A 409 135.81 -11.47 -38.15
N ASN A 410 135.26 -12.62 -37.76
CA ASN A 410 135.98 -13.89 -37.80
C ASN A 410 136.39 -14.28 -39.22
N ASP A 411 135.54 -14.06 -40.22
CA ASP A 411 135.87 -14.34 -41.60
C ASP A 411 136.95 -13.39 -42.15
N LYS A 412 136.93 -12.11 -41.75
CA LYS A 412 138.01 -11.15 -42.06
C LYS A 412 139.34 -11.56 -41.42
N LEU A 413 139.33 -12.03 -40.16
CA LEU A 413 140.52 -12.54 -39.48
C LEU A 413 141.09 -13.77 -40.19
N LYS A 414 140.24 -14.72 -40.61
CA LYS A 414 140.68 -15.88 -41.40
C LYS A 414 141.27 -15.47 -42.76
N ALA A 415 140.74 -14.44 -43.40
CA ALA A 415 141.30 -13.91 -44.65
C ALA A 415 142.69 -13.28 -44.45
N LEU A 416 142.88 -12.51 -43.37
CA LEU A 416 144.17 -11.93 -43.00
C LEU A 416 145.21 -13.00 -42.61
N ALA A 417 144.80 -14.05 -41.88
CA ALA A 417 145.67 -15.17 -41.54
C ALA A 417 146.22 -15.89 -42.80
N ARG A 418 145.36 -16.12 -43.80
CA ARG A 418 145.77 -16.68 -45.10
C ARG A 418 146.74 -15.77 -45.87
N GLN A 419 146.65 -14.45 -45.68
CA GLN A 419 147.56 -13.48 -46.31
C GLN A 419 148.98 -13.53 -45.72
N HIS A 420 149.11 -13.94 -44.45
CA HIS A 420 150.38 -14.03 -43.74
C HIS A 420 151.04 -15.42 -43.75
N GLU A 421 150.34 -16.50 -44.10
CA GLU A 421 150.95 -17.84 -44.30
C GLU A 421 151.81 -17.94 -45.58
N GLY A 422 151.69 -16.99 -46.52
CA GLY A 422 152.39 -17.00 -47.82
C GLY A 422 153.89 -16.67 -47.79
N THR A 423 154.43 -16.17 -46.67
CA THR A 423 155.87 -15.88 -46.54
C THR A 423 156.59 -17.00 -45.80
N ASN A 424 156.86 -18.08 -46.54
CA ASN A 424 157.70 -19.20 -46.12
C ASN A 424 159.11 -18.74 -45.68
N LEU A 425 159.24 -18.31 -44.42
CA LEU A 425 160.50 -18.04 -43.73
C LEU A 425 161.37 -19.31 -43.66
N ARG A 426 160.73 -20.49 -43.67
CA ARG A 426 161.39 -21.80 -43.61
C ARG A 426 162.17 -22.14 -44.89
N THR A 427 161.64 -21.83 -46.09
CA THR A 427 162.33 -22.10 -47.36
C THR A 427 163.42 -21.06 -47.69
N ARG A 428 163.38 -19.88 -47.08
CA ARG A 428 164.48 -18.89 -47.15
C ARG A 428 165.66 -19.26 -46.26
N LEU A 429 165.45 -19.98 -45.15
CA LEU A 429 166.51 -20.44 -44.25
C LEU A 429 167.31 -21.64 -44.80
N GLU A 430 166.66 -22.54 -45.55
CA GLU A 430 167.34 -23.72 -46.14
C GLU A 430 168.23 -23.37 -47.35
N ARG A 431 167.88 -22.37 -48.18
CA ARG A 431 168.71 -21.93 -49.31
C ARG A 431 169.97 -21.12 -48.93
N VAL A 432 170.02 -20.58 -47.70
CA VAL A 432 171.16 -19.78 -47.22
C VAL A 432 172.22 -20.65 -46.53
N TRP A 433 171.86 -21.84 -46.07
CA TRP A 433 172.81 -22.79 -45.46
C TRP A 433 173.74 -23.48 -46.50
N GLU A 434 173.34 -23.59 -47.77
CA GLU A 434 174.16 -24.20 -48.84
C GLU A 434 175.19 -23.26 -49.49
N LEU A 435 175.20 -21.96 -49.20
CA LEU A 435 176.01 -20.95 -49.91
C LEU A 435 177.05 -20.20 -49.06
N VAL A 436 177.28 -20.57 -47.79
CA VAL A 436 178.22 -19.86 -46.90
C VAL A 436 179.48 -20.67 -46.63
N ASP A 437 180.24 -20.93 -47.70
CA ASP A 437 181.69 -21.14 -47.61
C ASP A 437 182.39 -20.09 -48.51
N LYS A 438 183.13 -19.17 -47.85
CA LYS A 438 184.08 -18.15 -48.37
C LYS A 438 183.57 -16.75 -48.78
N ARG A 439 183.81 -15.82 -47.82
CA ARG A 439 184.25 -14.39 -47.95
C ARG A 439 183.26 -13.32 -48.48
N ASN A 440 182.45 -12.73 -47.60
CA ASN A 440 182.19 -11.26 -47.54
C ASN A 440 181.41 -10.83 -46.27
N PRO A 441 182.01 -10.09 -45.30
CA PRO A 441 181.36 -9.75 -44.02
C PRO A 441 180.23 -8.70 -44.07
N SER A 442 180.12 -7.89 -45.12
CA SER A 442 179.24 -6.70 -45.17
C SER A 442 177.82 -6.96 -45.72
N TYR A 443 177.51 -8.20 -46.11
CA TYR A 443 176.16 -8.63 -46.53
C TYR A 443 175.37 -9.30 -45.40
N ILE A 444 176.08 -9.90 -44.44
CA ILE A 444 175.50 -10.63 -43.28
C ILE A 444 174.83 -9.67 -42.29
N GLU A 445 175.39 -8.49 -42.07
CA GLU A 445 174.90 -7.52 -41.09
C GLU A 445 173.55 -6.87 -41.52
N ARG A 446 173.36 -6.60 -42.81
CA ARG A 446 172.09 -6.07 -43.35
C ARG A 446 170.96 -7.11 -43.33
N LEU A 447 171.28 -8.37 -43.60
CA LEU A 447 170.29 -9.45 -43.57
C LEU A 447 169.81 -9.72 -42.15
N LEU A 448 170.72 -9.82 -41.17
CA LEU A 448 170.39 -10.02 -39.76
C LEU A 448 169.48 -8.92 -39.19
N CYS A 449 169.73 -7.65 -39.57
CA CYS A 449 168.91 -6.53 -39.10
C CYS A 449 167.47 -6.56 -39.66
N SER A 450 167.30 -6.89 -40.95
CA SER A 450 165.96 -6.98 -41.57
C SER A 450 165.14 -8.19 -41.10
N THR A 451 165.82 -9.30 -40.75
CA THR A 451 165.14 -10.48 -40.20
C THR A 451 164.74 -10.27 -38.74
N TRP A 452 165.52 -9.50 -37.98
CA TRP A 452 165.23 -9.21 -36.58
C TRP A 452 164.03 -8.26 -36.42
N THR A 453 163.88 -7.25 -37.28
CA THR A 453 162.71 -6.36 -37.27
C THR A 453 161.40 -7.10 -37.59
N LEU A 454 161.42 -8.00 -38.57
CA LEU A 454 160.25 -8.82 -38.91
C LEU A 454 159.87 -9.83 -37.81
N LEU A 455 160.87 -10.43 -37.15
CA LEU A 455 160.62 -11.32 -36.01
C LEU A 455 160.02 -10.54 -34.83
N HIS A 456 160.49 -9.30 -34.62
CA HIS A 456 159.97 -8.40 -33.59
C HIS A 456 158.52 -7.97 -33.88
N GLU A 457 158.21 -7.58 -35.12
CA GLU A 457 156.84 -7.26 -35.55
C GLU A 457 155.88 -8.46 -35.42
N HIS A 458 156.32 -9.67 -35.76
CA HIS A 458 155.51 -10.87 -35.58
C HIS A 458 155.22 -11.16 -34.09
N SER A 459 156.23 -11.00 -33.22
CA SER A 459 156.07 -11.17 -31.78
C SER A 459 155.13 -10.13 -31.16
N LEU A 460 155.20 -8.88 -31.62
CA LEU A 460 154.33 -7.79 -31.16
C LEU A 460 152.88 -8.02 -31.62
N ASN A 461 152.68 -8.47 -32.86
CA ASN A 461 151.35 -8.80 -33.37
C ASN A 461 150.70 -9.99 -32.66
N GLN A 462 151.48 -11.03 -32.30
CA GLN A 462 150.97 -12.11 -31.45
C GLN A 462 150.59 -11.62 -30.05
N GLU A 463 151.36 -10.69 -29.49
CA GLU A 463 151.03 -10.14 -28.17
C GLU A 463 149.73 -9.32 -28.20
N ILE A 464 149.53 -8.50 -29.25
CA ILE A 464 148.29 -7.71 -29.45
C ILE A 464 147.08 -8.64 -29.66
N LEU A 465 147.20 -9.67 -30.51
CA LEU A 465 146.13 -10.67 -30.70
C LEU A 465 145.75 -11.34 -29.37
N SER A 466 146.75 -11.77 -28.59
CA SER A 466 146.49 -12.42 -27.30
C SER A 466 145.84 -11.47 -26.28
N LYS A 467 146.06 -10.15 -26.37
CA LYS A 467 145.40 -9.14 -25.52
C LYS A 467 143.96 -8.94 -25.97
N CYS A 468 143.71 -8.79 -27.27
CA CYS A 468 142.36 -8.68 -27.80
C CYS A 468 141.52 -9.93 -27.52
N GLU A 469 142.06 -11.14 -27.71
CA GLU A 469 141.38 -12.40 -27.37
C GLU A 469 140.98 -12.44 -25.90
N ARG A 470 141.89 -12.07 -24.99
CA ARG A 470 141.60 -12.01 -23.55
C ARG A 470 140.51 -10.98 -23.20
N GLU A 471 140.54 -9.80 -23.83
CA GLU A 471 139.51 -8.76 -23.63
C GLU A 471 138.14 -9.21 -24.18
N TRP A 472 138.12 -9.92 -25.31
CA TRP A 472 136.90 -10.48 -25.89
C TRP A 472 136.33 -11.61 -25.04
N GLU A 473 137.16 -12.56 -24.59
CA GLU A 473 136.76 -13.62 -23.67
C GLU A 473 136.17 -13.02 -22.38
N ALA A 474 136.81 -11.99 -21.81
CA ALA A 474 136.30 -11.27 -20.65
C ALA A 474 134.94 -10.59 -20.91
N ARG A 475 134.72 -10.03 -22.10
CA ARG A 475 133.44 -9.40 -22.45
C ARG A 475 132.33 -10.43 -22.71
N THR A 476 132.63 -11.53 -23.39
CA THR A 476 131.68 -12.63 -23.61
C THR A 476 131.27 -13.29 -22.30
N THR A 477 132.21 -13.51 -21.37
CA THR A 477 131.89 -14.08 -20.05
C THR A 477 131.04 -13.13 -19.21
N LYS A 478 131.28 -11.81 -19.30
CA LYS A 478 130.43 -10.80 -18.65
C LYS A 478 129.00 -10.80 -19.20
N LEU A 479 128.84 -10.74 -20.53
CA LEU A 479 127.51 -10.77 -21.17
C LEU A 479 126.78 -12.10 -20.92
N GLN A 480 127.49 -13.23 -20.92
CA GLN A 480 126.92 -14.52 -20.53
C GLN A 480 126.46 -14.53 -19.06
N GLY A 481 127.19 -13.86 -18.16
CA GLY A 481 126.78 -13.67 -16.77
C GLY A 481 125.53 -12.81 -16.64
N GLU A 482 125.45 -11.70 -17.37
CA GLU A 482 124.28 -10.81 -17.37
C GLU A 482 123.04 -11.49 -17.98
N ASN A 483 123.19 -12.23 -19.08
CA ASN A 483 122.10 -12.99 -19.69
C ASN A 483 121.59 -14.09 -18.76
N LYS A 484 122.49 -14.82 -18.07
CA LYS A 484 122.09 -15.80 -17.04
C LYS A 484 121.24 -15.17 -15.94
N VAL A 485 121.66 -14.02 -15.41
CA VAL A 485 120.90 -13.30 -14.36
C VAL A 485 119.54 -12.83 -14.87
N LEU A 486 119.44 -12.35 -16.12
CA LEU A 486 118.16 -11.94 -16.71
C LEU A 486 117.24 -13.14 -16.96
N THR A 487 117.76 -14.26 -17.46
CA THR A 487 116.97 -15.49 -17.62
C THR A 487 116.48 -16.02 -16.29
N GLU A 488 117.31 -16.02 -15.24
CA GLU A 488 116.89 -16.41 -13.90
C GLU A 488 115.80 -15.48 -13.34
N ARG A 489 115.90 -14.16 -13.59
CA ARG A 489 114.86 -13.20 -13.18
C ARG A 489 113.56 -13.38 -13.95
N LEU A 490 113.62 -13.66 -15.25
CA LEU A 490 112.45 -13.97 -16.06
C LEU A 490 111.77 -15.24 -15.54
N GLU A 491 112.53 -16.31 -15.31
CA GLU A 491 112.00 -17.56 -14.75
C GLU A 491 111.33 -17.36 -13.39
N VAL A 492 111.94 -16.57 -12.49
CA VAL A 492 111.34 -16.25 -11.19
C VAL A 492 110.03 -15.45 -11.36
N SER A 493 109.99 -14.49 -12.29
CA SER A 493 108.78 -13.72 -12.60
C SER A 493 107.68 -14.59 -13.21
N GLU A 494 108.02 -15.48 -14.15
CA GLU A 494 107.08 -16.43 -14.76
C GLU A 494 106.55 -17.44 -13.74
N ARG A 495 107.40 -17.96 -12.85
CA ARG A 495 106.97 -18.79 -11.71
C ARG A 495 106.06 -18.00 -10.76
N GLY A 496 106.34 -16.72 -10.53
CA GLY A 496 105.49 -15.82 -9.74
C GLY A 496 104.11 -15.65 -10.37
N LYS A 497 104.06 -15.38 -11.68
CA LYS A 497 102.82 -15.26 -12.46
C LYS A 497 102.03 -16.58 -12.49
N ALA A 498 102.70 -17.71 -12.66
CA ALA A 498 102.07 -19.03 -12.62
C ALA A 498 101.48 -19.34 -11.23
N LYS A 499 102.21 -19.00 -10.16
CA LYS A 499 101.71 -19.16 -8.77
C LYS A 499 100.50 -18.27 -8.49
N LEU A 500 100.55 -16.98 -8.86
CA LEU A 500 99.42 -16.06 -8.71
C LEU A 500 98.23 -16.49 -9.57
N GLY A 501 98.48 -16.93 -10.80
CA GLY A 501 97.45 -17.49 -11.68
C GLY A 501 96.79 -18.73 -11.11
N ALA A 502 97.57 -19.64 -10.51
CA ALA A 502 97.05 -20.83 -9.83
C ALA A 502 96.27 -20.49 -8.55
N GLN A 503 96.76 -19.53 -7.75
CA GLN A 503 96.05 -19.06 -6.56
C GLN A 503 94.72 -18.39 -6.93
N LEU A 504 94.71 -17.54 -7.94
CA LEU A 504 93.51 -16.85 -8.40
C LEU A 504 92.52 -17.81 -9.07
N ALA A 505 92.99 -18.85 -9.76
CA ALA A 505 92.14 -19.93 -10.26
C ALA A 505 91.53 -20.76 -9.13
N LEU A 506 92.31 -21.07 -8.09
CA LEU A 506 91.83 -21.79 -6.91
C LEU A 506 90.81 -20.97 -6.12
N GLU A 507 91.07 -19.69 -5.86
CA GLU A 507 90.13 -18.79 -5.19
C GLU A 507 88.85 -18.61 -6.02
N ARG A 508 88.97 -18.48 -7.36
CA ARG A 508 87.78 -18.46 -8.23
C ARG A 508 86.98 -19.75 -8.16
N ALA A 509 87.64 -20.91 -8.17
CA ALA A 509 86.96 -22.20 -8.05
C ALA A 509 86.26 -22.33 -6.69
N GLN A 510 86.93 -21.98 -5.60
CA GLN A 510 86.36 -21.98 -4.25
C GLN A 510 85.17 -21.02 -4.13
N ARG A 511 85.28 -19.78 -4.64
CA ARG A 511 84.17 -18.83 -4.63
C ARG A 511 83.02 -19.26 -5.54
N GLN A 512 83.31 -19.86 -6.70
CA GLN A 512 82.28 -20.43 -7.56
C GLN A 512 81.55 -21.58 -6.87
N GLU A 513 82.26 -22.43 -6.13
CA GLU A 513 81.67 -23.52 -5.35
C GLU A 513 80.84 -22.99 -4.17
N GLU A 514 81.34 -22.00 -3.42
CA GLU A 514 80.59 -21.32 -2.35
C GLU A 514 79.33 -20.64 -2.87
N VAL A 515 79.42 -19.92 -4.00
CA VAL A 515 78.26 -19.30 -4.65
C VAL A 515 77.32 -20.37 -5.16
N ALA A 516 77.79 -21.45 -5.78
CA ALA A 516 76.95 -22.55 -6.23
C ALA A 516 76.19 -23.21 -5.07
N LEU A 517 76.88 -23.47 -3.95
CA LEU A 517 76.28 -24.04 -2.74
C LEU A 517 75.27 -23.07 -2.10
N ALA A 518 75.61 -21.79 -1.97
CA ALA A 518 74.71 -20.77 -1.45
C ALA A 518 73.47 -20.62 -2.34
N THR A 519 73.64 -20.62 -3.66
CA THR A 519 72.55 -20.54 -4.64
C THR A 519 71.68 -21.80 -4.60
N GLN A 520 72.28 -22.98 -4.42
CA GLN A 520 71.54 -24.23 -4.24
C GLN A 520 70.75 -24.24 -2.92
N GLN A 521 71.34 -23.74 -1.84
CA GLN A 521 70.66 -23.63 -0.54
C GLN A 521 69.53 -22.60 -0.55
N THR A 522 69.72 -21.43 -1.18
CA THR A 522 68.63 -20.44 -1.33
C THR A 522 67.53 -20.98 -2.21
N ARG A 523 67.85 -21.60 -3.36
CA ARG A 523 66.87 -22.26 -4.23
C ARG A 523 66.12 -23.37 -3.50
N ALA A 524 66.78 -24.19 -2.68
CA ALA A 524 66.12 -25.22 -1.89
C ALA A 524 65.19 -24.63 -0.82
N ARG A 525 65.61 -23.56 -0.14
CA ARG A 525 64.76 -22.84 0.84
C ARG A 525 63.57 -22.16 0.18
N GLU A 526 63.76 -21.53 -0.97
CA GLU A 526 62.70 -20.88 -1.76
C GLU A 526 61.75 -21.90 -2.36
N ALA A 527 62.24 -23.02 -2.89
CA ALA A 527 61.42 -24.13 -3.35
C ALA A 527 60.57 -24.72 -2.20
N GLY A 528 61.16 -24.91 -1.01
CA GLY A 528 60.41 -25.36 0.17
C GLY A 528 59.31 -24.37 0.59
N LYS A 529 59.57 -23.07 0.54
CA LYS A 529 58.56 -22.03 0.80
C LYS A 529 57.48 -21.99 -0.28
N LEU A 530 57.85 -22.17 -1.55
CA LEU A 530 56.91 -22.24 -2.67
C LEU A 530 55.96 -23.42 -2.50
N VAL A 531 56.47 -24.61 -2.19
CA VAL A 531 55.64 -25.80 -1.93
C VAL A 531 54.69 -25.55 -0.76
N GLN A 532 55.17 -25.00 0.36
CA GLN A 532 54.29 -24.67 1.51
C GLN A 532 53.22 -23.63 1.16
N LEU A 533 53.56 -22.64 0.33
CA LEU A 533 52.60 -21.64 -0.14
C LEU A 533 51.60 -22.24 -1.13
N GLU A 534 52.03 -23.13 -2.02
CA GLU A 534 51.16 -23.86 -2.95
C GLU A 534 50.18 -24.77 -2.20
N GLU A 535 50.65 -25.52 -1.20
CA GLU A 535 49.81 -26.32 -0.32
C GLU A 535 48.80 -25.44 0.44
N ARG A 536 49.24 -24.29 0.98
CA ARG A 536 48.35 -23.35 1.67
C ARG A 536 47.34 -22.70 0.74
N VAL A 537 47.72 -22.38 -0.49
CA VAL A 537 46.81 -21.86 -1.51
C VAL A 537 45.82 -22.95 -1.93
N SER A 538 46.25 -24.20 -2.04
CA SER A 538 45.35 -25.33 -2.32
C SER A 538 44.33 -25.52 -1.20
N SER A 539 44.77 -25.53 0.07
CA SER A 539 43.85 -25.67 1.20
C SER A 539 42.86 -24.51 1.29
N LEU A 540 43.31 -23.28 1.04
CA LEU A 540 42.43 -22.09 1.02
C LEU A 540 41.46 -22.12 -0.17
N ARG A 541 41.84 -22.70 -1.31
CA ARG A 541 40.92 -22.90 -2.45
C ARG A 541 39.83 -23.92 -2.13
N GLU A 542 40.18 -25.01 -1.46
CA GLU A 542 39.22 -26.02 -1.00
C GLU A 542 38.26 -25.44 0.04
N GLU A 543 38.77 -24.72 1.04
CA GLU A 543 37.95 -24.00 2.03
C GLU A 543 37.01 -22.98 1.36
N LYS A 544 37.53 -22.21 0.39
CA LYS A 544 36.73 -21.26 -0.38
C LYS A 544 35.61 -21.97 -1.15
N GLN A 545 35.90 -23.06 -1.86
CA GLN A 545 34.88 -23.82 -2.58
C GLN A 545 33.82 -24.39 -1.64
N LEU A 546 34.22 -24.89 -0.46
CA LEU A 546 33.27 -25.36 0.55
C LEU A 546 32.36 -24.23 1.04
N LEU A 547 32.92 -23.06 1.34
CA LEU A 547 32.13 -21.90 1.74
C LEU A 547 31.20 -21.39 0.64
N GLU A 548 31.66 -21.37 -0.63
CA GLU A 548 30.83 -20.98 -1.77
C GLU A 548 29.66 -21.95 -1.98
N THR A 549 29.89 -23.26 -1.82
CA THR A 549 28.81 -24.26 -1.90
C THR A 549 27.82 -24.13 -0.74
N GLN A 550 28.29 -23.90 0.49
CA GLN A 550 27.43 -23.63 1.65
C GLN A 550 26.62 -22.35 1.49
N LEU A 551 27.23 -21.28 0.94
CA LEU A 551 26.55 -20.03 0.63
C LEU A 551 25.48 -20.25 -0.45
N ALA A 552 25.79 -21.00 -1.51
CA ALA A 552 24.84 -21.33 -2.56
C ALA A 552 23.64 -22.14 -2.02
N GLN A 553 23.90 -23.12 -1.16
CA GLN A 553 22.85 -23.90 -0.47
C GLN A 553 21.99 -22.99 0.43
N SER A 554 22.61 -22.11 1.20
CA SER A 554 21.91 -21.16 2.07
C SER A 554 21.03 -20.20 1.26
N ASN A 555 21.54 -19.68 0.14
CA ASN A 555 20.78 -18.82 -0.77
C ASN A 555 19.60 -19.56 -1.43
N SER A 556 19.78 -20.83 -1.80
CA SER A 556 18.69 -21.67 -2.29
C SER A 556 17.60 -21.85 -1.22
N ASN A 557 17.99 -22.11 0.03
CA ASN A 557 17.05 -22.25 1.14
C ASN A 557 16.32 -20.93 1.43
N ILE A 558 17.02 -19.79 1.42
CA ILE A 558 16.42 -18.46 1.55
C ILE A 558 15.40 -18.23 0.45
N THR A 559 15.73 -18.57 -0.80
CA THR A 559 14.83 -18.40 -1.94
C THR A 559 13.57 -19.26 -1.80
N GLN A 560 13.72 -20.53 -1.37
CA GLN A 560 12.59 -21.41 -1.09
C GLN A 560 11.71 -20.88 0.05
N LEU A 561 12.32 -20.42 1.15
CA LEU A 561 11.59 -19.83 2.29
C LEU A 561 10.88 -18.54 1.88
N GLN A 562 11.51 -17.69 1.06
CA GLN A 562 10.86 -16.49 0.51
C GLN A 562 9.66 -16.85 -0.37
N GLN A 563 9.79 -17.89 -1.19
CA GLN A 563 8.69 -18.36 -2.03
C GLN A 563 7.54 -18.93 -1.19
N GLN A 564 7.83 -19.74 -0.16
CA GLN A 564 6.85 -20.25 0.79
C GLN A 564 6.18 -19.12 1.59
N ASN A 565 6.94 -18.11 2.01
CA ASN A 565 6.39 -16.97 2.73
C ASN A 565 5.46 -16.15 1.81
N SER A 566 5.84 -15.98 0.54
CA SER A 566 4.98 -15.31 -0.45
C SER A 566 3.67 -16.07 -0.69
N SER A 567 3.69 -17.42 -0.73
CA SER A 567 2.48 -18.22 -0.88
C SER A 567 1.60 -18.15 0.37
N LEU A 568 2.19 -18.25 1.57
CA LEU A 568 1.46 -18.11 2.84
C LEU A 568 0.82 -16.72 3.00
N VAL A 569 1.53 -15.66 2.59
CA VAL A 569 0.97 -14.29 2.58
C VAL A 569 -0.21 -14.18 1.61
N ALA A 570 -0.11 -14.80 0.43
CA ALA A 570 -1.22 -14.85 -0.53
C ALA A 570 -2.42 -15.63 0.03
N GLU A 571 -2.18 -16.78 0.68
CA GLU A 571 -3.21 -17.58 1.35
C GLU A 571 -3.87 -16.83 2.53
N LEU A 572 -3.12 -15.99 3.25
CA LEU A 572 -3.64 -15.15 4.34
C LEU A 572 -4.46 -13.95 3.87
N ALA A 573 -4.26 -13.49 2.64
CA ALA A 573 -4.93 -12.30 2.11
C ALA A 573 -6.46 -12.46 2.02
N GLU A 574 -6.93 -13.66 1.66
CA GLU A 574 -8.36 -13.95 1.50
C GLU A 574 -9.10 -14.08 2.85
N PRO A 575 -8.59 -14.83 3.85
CA PRO A 575 -9.08 -14.80 5.23
C PRO A 575 -9.09 -13.38 5.84
N GLN A 576 -8.04 -12.58 5.62
CA GLN A 576 -7.99 -11.20 6.12
C GLN A 576 -9.08 -10.32 5.50
N ARG A 577 -9.30 -10.42 4.17
CA ARG A 577 -10.42 -9.74 3.52
C ARG A 577 -11.76 -10.20 4.06
N ARG A 578 -11.92 -11.50 4.31
CA ARG A 578 -13.17 -12.04 4.86
C ARG A 578 -13.41 -11.58 6.30
N LEU A 579 -12.36 -11.49 7.13
CA LEU A 579 -12.44 -10.94 8.48
C LEU A 579 -12.83 -9.46 8.48
N ALA A 580 -12.27 -8.66 7.57
CA ALA A 580 -12.63 -7.25 7.43
C ALA A 580 -14.11 -7.08 7.03
N GLN A 581 -14.59 -7.87 6.06
CA GLN A 581 -16.01 -7.90 5.68
C GLN A 581 -16.91 -8.29 6.86
N LEU A 582 -16.54 -9.35 7.60
CA LEU A 582 -17.29 -9.78 8.77
C LEU A 582 -17.32 -8.74 9.89
N HIS A 583 -16.23 -7.97 10.08
CA HIS A 583 -16.21 -6.86 11.03
C HIS A 583 -17.13 -5.72 10.60
N GLU A 584 -17.15 -5.39 9.31
CA GLU A 584 -18.04 -4.39 8.76
C GLU A 584 -19.52 -4.81 8.89
N GLU A 585 -19.83 -6.07 8.54
CA GLU A 585 -21.14 -6.69 8.74
C GLU A 585 -21.54 -6.66 10.23
N LEU A 586 -20.68 -7.09 11.14
CA LEU A 586 -20.92 -7.05 12.59
C LEU A 586 -21.16 -5.63 13.11
N SER A 587 -20.40 -4.64 12.61
CA SER A 587 -20.59 -3.24 13.00
C SER A 587 -21.94 -2.70 12.53
N SER A 588 -22.36 -3.09 11.32
CA SER A 588 -23.67 -2.71 10.77
C SER A 588 -24.83 -3.36 11.54
N GLU A 589 -24.68 -4.63 11.92
CA GLU A 589 -25.59 -5.39 12.76
C GLU A 589 -25.68 -4.81 14.19
N ARG A 590 -24.56 -4.36 14.77
CA ARG A 590 -24.58 -3.68 16.07
C ARG A 590 -25.40 -2.39 16.00
N VAL A 591 -25.18 -1.57 14.97
CA VAL A 591 -25.93 -0.32 14.78
C VAL A 591 -27.42 -0.60 14.54
N SER A 592 -27.77 -1.62 13.76
CA SER A 592 -29.17 -2.00 13.54
C SER A 592 -29.83 -2.53 14.83
N SER A 593 -29.11 -3.34 15.61
CA SER A 593 -29.54 -3.83 16.92
C SER A 593 -29.76 -2.69 17.92
N GLU A 594 -28.84 -1.72 17.98
CA GLU A 594 -28.98 -0.51 18.82
C GLU A 594 -30.24 0.28 18.46
N ARG A 595 -30.49 0.47 17.16
CA ARG A 595 -31.70 1.14 16.65
C ARG A 595 -32.97 0.37 16.99
N LEU A 596 -32.96 -0.96 16.87
CA LEU A 596 -34.09 -1.80 17.27
C LEU A 596 -34.36 -1.71 18.77
N LYS A 597 -33.32 -1.70 19.61
CA LYS A 597 -33.45 -1.48 21.06
C LYS A 597 -34.05 -0.11 21.38
N GLN A 598 -33.61 0.95 20.69
CA GLN A 598 -34.19 2.29 20.85
C GLN A 598 -35.67 2.30 20.46
N HIS A 599 -36.04 1.73 19.31
CA HIS A 599 -37.43 1.64 18.90
C HIS A 599 -38.30 0.81 19.84
N LEU A 600 -37.77 -0.29 20.40
CA LEU A 600 -38.45 -1.06 21.43
C LEU A 600 -38.64 -0.25 22.71
N ALA A 601 -37.63 0.52 23.14
CA ALA A 601 -37.73 1.39 24.30
C ALA A 601 -38.78 2.50 24.10
N GLU A 602 -38.78 3.15 22.93
CA GLU A 602 -39.79 4.15 22.54
C GLU A 602 -41.20 3.56 22.51
N ARG A 603 -41.35 2.38 21.90
CA ARG A 603 -42.64 1.69 21.82
C ARG A 603 -43.15 1.26 23.20
N ASN A 604 -42.28 0.76 24.06
CA ASN A 604 -42.64 0.40 25.43
C ASN A 604 -43.04 1.63 26.26
N SER A 605 -42.35 2.76 26.07
CA SER A 605 -42.74 4.04 26.67
C SER A 605 -44.13 4.47 26.18
N HIS A 606 -44.38 4.39 24.87
CA HIS A 606 -45.67 4.73 24.29
C HIS A 606 -46.79 3.80 24.75
N GLU A 607 -46.56 2.48 24.81
CA GLU A 607 -47.52 1.52 25.35
C GLU A 607 -47.79 1.78 26.84
N SER A 608 -46.79 2.18 27.63
CA SER A 608 -46.97 2.59 29.03
C SER A 608 -47.85 3.84 29.15
N GLU A 609 -47.62 4.86 28.32
CA GLU A 609 -48.47 6.06 28.27
C GLU A 609 -49.91 5.74 27.83
N CYS A 610 -50.08 4.87 26.83
CA CYS A 610 -51.38 4.40 26.40
C CYS A 610 -52.10 3.62 27.51
N ARG A 611 -51.41 2.74 28.23
CA ARG A 611 -51.98 2.03 29.39
C ARG A 611 -52.45 2.99 30.47
N LYS A 612 -51.65 4.01 30.81
CA LYS A 612 -52.04 5.05 31.77
C LYS A 612 -53.28 5.82 31.33
N LYS A 613 -53.40 6.16 30.04
CA LYS A 613 -54.61 6.80 29.49
C LYS A 613 -55.82 5.88 29.53
N VAL A 614 -55.64 4.60 29.23
CA VAL A 614 -56.73 3.61 29.32
C VAL A 614 -57.20 3.45 30.76
N GLU A 615 -56.29 3.38 31.74
CA GLU A 615 -56.64 3.36 33.17
C GLU A 615 -57.39 4.64 33.58
N GLN A 616 -56.96 5.81 33.14
CA GLN A 616 -57.66 7.07 33.40
C GLN A 616 -59.09 7.07 32.82
N LEU A 617 -59.24 6.64 31.57
CA LEU A 617 -60.55 6.53 30.93
C LEU A 617 -61.44 5.48 31.60
N GLN A 618 -60.87 4.37 32.08
CA GLN A 618 -61.61 3.37 32.85
C GLN A 618 -62.13 3.95 34.17
N GLN A 619 -61.31 4.72 34.89
CA GLN A 619 -61.74 5.42 36.11
C GLN A 619 -62.84 6.45 35.83
N GLU A 620 -62.75 7.20 34.73
CA GLU A 620 -63.82 8.12 34.30
C GLU A 620 -65.12 7.39 33.96
N VAL A 621 -65.02 6.26 33.24
CA VAL A 621 -66.19 5.44 32.90
C VAL A 621 -66.82 4.86 34.17
N GLU A 622 -66.04 4.36 35.13
CA GLU A 622 -66.57 3.88 36.42
C GLU A 622 -67.25 5.01 37.21
N ALA A 623 -66.67 6.22 37.22
CA ALA A 623 -67.26 7.38 37.87
C ALA A 623 -68.60 7.77 37.21
N LEU A 624 -68.65 7.80 35.88
CA LEU A 624 -69.87 8.09 35.12
C LEU A 624 -70.94 6.99 35.32
N GLN A 625 -70.54 5.71 35.35
CA GLN A 625 -71.45 4.61 35.65
C GLN A 625 -72.04 4.71 37.06
N LYS A 626 -71.23 5.11 38.05
CA LYS A 626 -71.71 5.36 39.41
C LYS A 626 -72.71 6.52 39.43
N GLN A 627 -72.41 7.61 38.73
CA GLN A 627 -73.30 8.76 38.61
C GLN A 627 -74.62 8.41 37.92
N ALA A 628 -74.59 7.57 36.89
CA ALA A 628 -75.78 7.05 36.23
C ALA A 628 -76.62 6.17 37.18
N ARG A 629 -76.02 5.25 37.93
CA ARG A 629 -76.72 4.43 38.94
C ARG A 629 -77.38 5.29 40.02
N GLU A 630 -76.72 6.36 40.46
CA GLU A 630 -77.30 7.32 41.41
C GLU A 630 -78.48 8.08 40.81
N GLN A 631 -78.43 8.46 39.53
CA GLN A 631 -79.55 9.08 38.83
C GLN A 631 -80.74 8.12 38.69
N ASP A 632 -80.48 6.87 38.28
CA ASP A 632 -81.50 5.83 38.15
C ASP A 632 -82.16 5.53 39.51
N ALA A 633 -81.37 5.46 40.59
CA ALA A 633 -81.90 5.28 41.95
C ALA A 633 -82.80 6.45 42.38
N ARG A 634 -82.38 7.69 42.13
CA ARG A 634 -83.20 8.88 42.41
C ARG A 634 -84.48 8.91 41.58
N GLN A 635 -84.42 8.45 40.34
CA GLN A 635 -85.59 8.38 39.46
C GLN A 635 -86.57 7.30 39.95
N ALA A 636 -86.07 6.12 40.33
CA ALA A 636 -86.87 5.06 40.93
C ALA A 636 -87.52 5.48 42.26
N GLU A 637 -86.83 6.26 43.10
CA GLU A 637 -87.43 6.84 44.32
C GLU A 637 -88.57 7.80 43.99
N ARG A 638 -88.38 8.71 43.03
CA ARG A 638 -89.45 9.62 42.57
C ARG A 638 -90.64 8.87 41.98
N GLU A 639 -90.41 7.78 41.26
CA GLU A 639 -91.47 6.92 40.74
C GLU A 639 -92.23 6.22 41.88
N ARG A 640 -91.54 5.70 42.89
CA ARG A 640 -92.17 5.13 44.09
C ARG A 640 -92.99 6.16 44.86
N GLU A 641 -92.51 7.40 45.00
CA GLU A 641 -93.27 8.48 45.62
C GLU A 641 -94.55 8.78 44.85
N LYS A 642 -94.45 8.88 43.52
CA LYS A 642 -95.63 9.05 42.64
C LYS A 642 -96.61 7.89 42.77
N ASP A 643 -96.15 6.64 42.79
CA ASP A 643 -97.00 5.47 42.96
C ASP A 643 -97.70 5.45 44.31
N ASN A 644 -96.99 5.84 45.39
CA ASN A 644 -97.58 5.98 46.72
C ASN A 644 -98.67 7.06 46.74
N ASP A 645 -98.45 8.19 46.09
CA ASP A 645 -99.45 9.26 45.99
C ASP A 645 -100.64 8.84 45.12
N LEU A 646 -100.39 8.11 44.04
CA LEU A 646 -101.43 7.52 43.18
C LEU A 646 -102.28 6.50 43.97
N HIS A 647 -101.64 5.69 44.82
CA HIS A 647 -102.34 4.76 45.71
C HIS A 647 -103.18 5.48 46.77
N LYS A 648 -102.67 6.56 47.37
CA LYS A 648 -103.46 7.41 48.29
C LYS A 648 -104.68 8.01 47.58
N LEU A 649 -104.49 8.53 46.37
CA LEU A 649 -105.57 9.09 45.55
C LEU A 649 -106.61 8.04 45.16
N GLN A 650 -106.19 6.82 44.79
CA GLN A 650 -107.10 5.70 44.53
C GLN A 650 -107.91 5.31 45.76
N LYS A 651 -107.29 5.30 46.95
CA LYS A 651 -108.00 5.00 48.21
C LYS A 651 -109.03 6.09 48.55
N LEU A 652 -108.68 7.35 48.34
CA LEU A 652 -109.61 8.48 48.49
C LEU A 652 -110.78 8.40 47.50
N LEU A 653 -110.51 8.07 46.23
CA LEU A 653 -111.53 7.84 45.21
C LEU A 653 -112.46 6.70 45.60
N SER A 654 -111.92 5.54 46.00
CA SER A 654 -112.73 4.40 46.45
C SER A 654 -113.59 4.74 47.67
N GLN A 655 -113.08 5.55 48.60
CA GLN A 655 -113.84 6.00 49.74
C GLN A 655 -114.97 6.96 49.33
N ARG A 656 -114.70 7.87 48.39
CA ARG A 656 -115.73 8.75 47.81
C ARG A 656 -116.78 7.96 47.02
N ASP A 657 -116.37 6.93 46.28
CA ASP A 657 -117.31 6.04 45.58
C ASP A 657 -118.19 5.27 46.57
N LYS A 658 -117.64 4.82 47.71
CA LYS A 658 -118.43 4.22 48.80
C LYS A 658 -119.41 5.23 49.39
N ASP A 659 -118.97 6.46 49.67
CA ASP A 659 -119.85 7.51 50.18
C ASP A 659 -120.97 7.83 49.18
N ILE A 660 -120.67 7.95 47.89
CA ILE A 660 -121.66 8.15 46.82
C ILE A 660 -122.65 6.97 46.76
N ASN A 661 -122.16 5.73 46.85
CA ASN A 661 -123.02 4.55 46.83
C ASN A 661 -123.91 4.47 48.08
N ASN A 662 -123.39 4.85 49.25
CA ASN A 662 -124.20 4.95 50.48
C ASN A 662 -125.26 6.04 50.35
N ILE A 663 -124.93 7.23 49.82
CA ILE A 663 -125.90 8.28 49.55
C ILE A 663 -126.98 7.79 48.56
N ARG A 664 -126.58 7.10 47.48
CA ARG A 664 -127.53 6.48 46.55
C ARG A 664 -128.40 5.41 47.22
N ALA A 665 -127.83 4.60 48.11
CA ALA A 665 -128.58 3.59 48.86
C ALA A 665 -129.57 4.25 49.82
N ASP A 666 -129.17 5.30 50.54
CA ASP A 666 -130.03 6.10 51.41
C ASP A 666 -131.14 6.80 50.61
N GLU A 667 -130.85 7.28 49.39
CA GLU A 667 -131.85 7.83 48.47
C GLU A 667 -132.83 6.77 47.96
N VAL A 668 -132.35 5.57 47.62
CA VAL A 668 -133.19 4.42 47.25
C VAL A 668 -134.05 3.98 48.43
N GLU A 669 -133.50 3.98 49.64
CA GLU A 669 -134.25 3.65 50.86
C GLU A 669 -135.29 4.71 51.18
N ARG A 670 -134.95 6.01 51.08
CA ARG A 670 -135.94 7.11 51.17
C ARG A 670 -137.01 7.01 50.10
N ALA A 671 -136.64 6.69 48.86
CA ALA A 671 -137.58 6.46 47.77
C ALA A 671 -138.45 5.22 48.05
N GLY A 672 -137.91 4.18 48.67
CA GLY A 672 -138.65 2.99 49.11
C GLY A 672 -139.60 3.28 50.28
N VAL A 673 -139.20 4.12 51.24
CA VAL A 673 -140.07 4.61 52.32
C VAL A 673 -141.18 5.48 51.75
N LEU A 674 -140.88 6.36 50.79
CA LEU A 674 -141.89 7.14 50.07
C LEU A 674 -142.83 6.23 49.25
N TYR A 675 -142.30 5.22 48.55
CA TYR A 675 -143.09 4.25 47.80
C TYR A 675 -143.97 3.40 48.72
N SER A 676 -143.48 2.99 49.88
CA SER A 676 -144.27 2.23 50.87
C SER A 676 -145.32 3.10 51.58
N ALA A 677 -145.06 4.39 51.79
CA ALA A 677 -146.06 5.36 52.24
C ALA A 677 -147.13 5.59 51.16
N PHE A 678 -146.73 5.74 49.89
CA PHE A 678 -147.64 5.81 48.74
C PHE A 678 -148.44 4.52 48.56
N SER A 679 -147.82 3.35 48.72
CA SER A 679 -148.47 2.05 48.58
C SER A 679 -149.40 1.73 49.75
N LYS A 680 -149.11 2.22 50.98
CA LYS A 680 -150.06 2.18 52.10
C LYS A 680 -151.24 3.14 51.90
N TYR A 681 -151.03 4.26 51.20
CA TYR A 681 -152.10 5.19 50.82
C TYR A 681 -152.98 4.63 49.68
N LEU A 682 -152.37 3.94 48.70
CA LEU A 682 -153.07 3.29 47.59
C LEU A 682 -153.74 1.96 48.00
N GLY A 683 -153.20 1.25 49.00
CA GLY A 683 -153.73 -0.02 49.51
C GLY A 683 -154.97 0.08 50.42
N SER A 684 -155.39 1.28 50.83
CA SER A 684 -156.66 1.50 51.54
C SER A 684 -157.83 1.83 50.61
N LEU A 685 -157.59 1.94 49.29
CA LEU A 685 -158.59 2.13 48.25
C LEU A 685 -158.74 0.86 47.38
N SER A 686 -159.30 -0.19 48.01
CA SER A 686 -159.96 -1.35 47.39
C SER A 686 -159.11 -2.34 46.55
N PRO A 687 -159.54 -3.62 46.47
CA PRO A 687 -158.67 -4.78 46.24
C PRO A 687 -158.75 -5.39 44.83
N SER A 688 -157.74 -6.21 44.52
CA SER A 688 -157.67 -7.24 43.48
C SER A 688 -157.56 -6.78 42.02
N ALA A 689 -156.39 -7.00 41.42
CA ALA A 689 -156.23 -7.81 40.21
C ALA A 689 -154.74 -7.85 39.81
N SER A 690 -154.30 -9.08 39.58
CA SER A 690 -153.02 -9.51 39.00
C SER A 690 -152.79 -8.98 37.58
N LEU A 691 -151.52 -8.73 37.22
CA LEU A 691 -150.84 -9.17 35.97
C LEU A 691 -149.38 -8.61 35.92
N PRO A 692 -148.46 -9.21 35.15
CA PRO A 692 -147.04 -9.34 35.46
C PRO A 692 -146.13 -8.48 34.57
N GLN A 693 -144.97 -8.04 35.09
CA GLN A 693 -143.95 -7.33 34.32
C GLN A 693 -142.69 -8.19 34.06
N LEU A 694 -142.52 -8.48 32.77
CA LEU A 694 -141.30 -8.29 31.97
C LEU A 694 -139.96 -8.23 32.73
N SER A 695 -139.20 -9.32 32.65
CA SER A 695 -137.75 -9.31 32.87
C SER A 695 -137.02 -8.77 31.63
N LEU A 696 -136.56 -7.53 31.69
CA LEU A 696 -135.48 -7.01 30.85
C LEU A 696 -134.15 -7.45 31.46
N ARG A 697 -133.40 -8.30 30.74
CA ARG A 697 -131.96 -8.52 30.96
C ARG A 697 -131.20 -7.54 30.06
N THR A 698 -130.42 -6.65 30.69
CA THR A 698 -129.15 -6.16 30.15
C THR A 698 -128.05 -7.17 30.43
#